data_AF-A0ABD2JFZ3-F1
#
_entry.id   AF-A0ABD2JFZ3-F1
#
_cell.length_a   1.000
_cell.length_b   1.000
_cell.length_c   1.000
_cell.angle_alpha   90.00
_cell.angle_beta   90.00
_cell.angle_gamma   90.00
#
_symmetry.space_group_name_H-M   'P 1'
#
loop_
_entity.id
_entity.type
_entity.pdbx_description
1 polymer ?
#
loop_
_entity_poly.entity_id
_entity_poly.type
_entity_poly.pdbx_seq_one_letter_code
_entity_poly.pdbx_strand_id
1 'polypeptide(L)'
;MASRTFSRFASNFRLFGSVMATNLSGRSHCFVAKKSLSTSPLVYATAAAASQPTTPKAAVKGTKGRVVAVIGAVVDVQFDEGLPPILNALEVQNRASRLILEVAQHLGDNVVRTIAMDGTEGLIRGQEVVDTGDPIKIPVGPETLGRIINVIGEPIDERGPIGAKNYAPIHADAPEFVEMNVEQEILVTGIKVVDLLAPYSKGGKIGLFGGAGVGKTVLIMELINNVAKAHGGFSVFAGVGERTREGNDLYHEMIEGGVIDLKGKNSKVSLVYGQMNEPPGARARVCLTGLSVAEYFRDKEGQDVLLFIDNIFRFTQAGSEVSALLGRIPSAVGYQPTLATDMGSMQERITTTKKGSITSVQAIYVPADDLTDPAPATTFAHLDATTVLSRGIAELGIYPAVDPLDSTSRIMDPNIVGNRHYDIARGVQKILQDYKSLQDIIAILGMDELSEDDKLTVSRARKIQRYLSQPFQVAEVFTGHKGKFVTLEQTIDGFESILKGEMDHIPEVAFYMQGAIDDVHKKADELAKQSEQMISSEKPQFPPSIGWMAKHLDKNIVRLCKEYGGIGFTFLVYPAGGLRRFFWKPKISGDCPPPIHLPDQQMNTEHWSKYIMCRLSDWIDPDSSEPWLASLSVDHFCQELEYMRYLGVHKVLIVLKHFASPRLANLVNQNRLFGIDFLFLLPTKISNFGTVADCVMDIWTIWRDFRTLCTNSSRLSVALSLTADLDSEFDLHNNLSLRRWLAEPISSLFLDHSLFISDENTSSPTLPNAHRMLVNYLLSNCRQSVVLSSSSVQSDHFANCELKQMVLSTKQLILSNENICKSENPMSGYFDLLQTPLQPLSDNLDSAVYQTFEQDNAKYEHYQMAIKAALLELSQRQMESGGIVVFVLGAGRGPLVQAAINARDELEREKKHSEQCCLNWKMKLIAVEKNRNAILSLKYCNEERWANSVQIVHSDMRSLSTFVDSKVLERPDLIISELLGSFGDNELCPECLDGVSPILKPGTICIPQNYTNFITPIQSLHLHQSVATLDQCKSEEQSVGRSKKVFGCAFDRSYVVCMDQFCYLAENVEPCFRFTHPNKEGSSNSRQSKVHFELPPNCELMGFSAHFEVNLFKDICLSTHPLRFTENMHSWFPALFPLRRLFHFRDTTTVTFNIHRKIDSDGCWYEWNIEYKGSDGQTTRSEIQNERGESQYMKLR
;
A
#
# COMPACT_ATOMS: atom_id res chain seq x y z
N MET A 1 -35.26 67.36 29.35
CA MET A 1 -35.02 65.95 29.75
C MET A 1 -33.85 65.42 28.94
N ALA A 2 -32.91 64.64 29.45
CA ALA A 2 -32.38 64.48 30.81
C ALA A 2 -31.00 63.78 30.62
N SER A 3 -29.89 64.37 31.06
CA SER A 3 -29.24 63.98 32.33
C SER A 3 -28.37 62.71 32.20
N ARG A 4 -27.06 62.70 32.50
CA ARG A 4 -26.21 63.72 33.18
C ARG A 4 -24.71 63.37 33.03
N THR A 5 -23.85 64.40 33.02
CA THR A 5 -22.59 64.63 33.80
C THR A 5 -21.86 63.42 34.45
N PHE A 6 -20.55 63.34 34.74
CA PHE A 6 -19.34 64.20 34.77
C PHE A 6 -18.17 63.27 35.27
N SER A 7 -16.87 63.61 35.32
CA SER A 7 -16.00 64.63 34.69
C SER A 7 -14.53 64.34 35.07
N ARG A 8 -13.57 65.14 34.55
CA ARG A 8 -12.26 65.52 35.14
C ARG A 8 -11.83 64.86 36.48
N PHE A 9 -10.60 64.35 36.51
CA PHE A 9 -9.50 65.07 37.20
C PHE A 9 -8.11 64.64 36.69
N ALA A 10 -7.11 65.50 36.86
CA ALA A 10 -5.74 65.28 36.43
C ALA A 10 -4.74 65.80 37.48
N SER A 11 -3.61 65.11 37.65
CA SER A 11 -2.37 65.59 38.30
C SER A 11 -1.26 64.56 38.08
N ASN A 12 -0.27 64.73 37.20
CA ASN A 12 0.92 65.61 37.26
C ASN A 12 1.98 65.28 38.35
N PHE A 13 3.02 64.56 37.91
CA PHE A 13 4.43 65.02 37.83
C PHE A 13 5.16 65.62 39.04
N ARG A 14 6.29 64.98 39.42
CA ARG A 14 7.68 65.48 39.70
C ARG A 14 8.44 64.46 40.55
N LEU A 15 9.77 64.26 40.53
CA LEU A 15 10.95 64.96 39.94
C LEU A 15 11.75 63.94 39.05
N PHE A 16 12.50 64.27 37.98
CA PHE A 16 13.76 65.07 37.82
C PHE A 16 14.96 64.60 38.69
N GLY A 17 16.17 64.32 38.16
CA GLY A 17 16.65 64.20 36.76
C GLY A 17 18.19 64.23 36.58
N SER A 18 18.69 63.99 35.36
CA SER A 18 20.10 64.15 34.84
C SER A 18 21.17 63.15 35.36
N VAL A 19 22.30 62.83 34.68
CA VAL A 19 23.10 63.47 33.60
C VAL A 19 23.59 62.46 32.53
N MET A 20 24.04 62.96 31.37
CA MET A 20 24.59 62.31 30.15
C MET A 20 25.93 61.53 30.26
N ALA A 21 25.98 60.43 29.48
CA ALA A 21 26.95 60.07 28.41
C ALA A 21 28.43 59.62 28.61
N THR A 22 28.80 58.68 27.71
CA THR A 22 30.10 58.45 27.00
C THR A 22 31.28 57.64 27.59
N ASN A 23 31.41 56.41 27.04
CA ASN A 23 32.52 55.87 26.23
C ASN A 23 33.90 55.36 26.77
N LEU A 24 34.15 54.09 26.39
CA LEU A 24 35.30 53.54 25.64
C LEU A 24 36.58 52.96 26.30
N SER A 25 36.69 51.63 26.12
CA SER A 25 37.82 50.88 25.52
C SER A 25 39.05 50.45 26.36
N GLY A 26 39.40 49.16 26.20
CA GLY A 26 40.64 48.53 26.68
C GLY A 26 41.70 48.33 25.58
N ARG A 27 42.82 47.65 25.90
CA ARG A 27 44.08 47.76 25.13
C ARG A 27 44.98 46.50 25.22
N SER A 28 45.74 46.20 24.16
CA SER A 28 47.03 45.42 24.11
C SER A 28 46.93 43.87 24.21
N HIS A 29 47.51 43.05 23.29
CA HIS A 29 48.92 42.62 23.06
C HIS A 29 49.33 41.31 23.82
N CYS A 30 50.28 40.43 23.40
CA CYS A 30 50.93 40.04 22.12
C CYS A 30 51.95 38.85 22.34
N PHE A 31 52.51 38.19 21.29
CA PHE A 31 53.67 37.22 21.26
C PHE A 31 53.56 35.82 21.98
N VAL A 32 54.25 34.68 21.66
CA VAL A 32 54.86 34.12 20.41
C VAL A 32 55.35 32.62 20.51
N ALA A 33 55.42 31.90 19.36
CA ALA A 33 56.36 30.82 18.90
C ALA A 33 56.44 29.31 19.39
N LYS A 34 56.38 28.40 18.37
CA LYS A 34 57.29 27.25 17.99
C LYS A 34 57.22 25.78 18.56
N LYS A 35 56.76 24.87 17.67
CA LYS A 35 57.34 23.58 17.11
C LYS A 35 58.11 22.51 17.95
N SER A 36 57.67 21.24 17.86
CA SER A 36 58.39 20.01 17.31
C SER A 36 57.84 18.69 17.94
N LEU A 37 57.32 17.62 17.26
CA LEU A 37 57.84 16.63 16.27
C LEU A 37 58.49 15.33 16.85
N SER A 38 57.80 14.16 16.73
CA SER A 38 58.33 12.76 16.52
C SER A 38 57.23 11.70 16.86
N THR A 39 56.56 11.03 15.90
CA THR A 39 56.88 9.76 15.19
C THR A 39 56.77 8.43 15.98
N SER A 40 55.96 7.51 15.42
CA SER A 40 55.56 6.14 15.80
C SER A 40 56.70 5.07 15.69
N PRO A 41 56.55 3.73 15.95
CA PRO A 41 55.38 2.86 15.61
C PRO A 41 55.03 1.61 16.49
N LEU A 42 53.83 1.05 16.21
CA LEU A 42 53.38 -0.37 16.19
C LEU A 42 53.80 -1.39 17.28
N VAL A 43 52.83 -2.09 17.90
CA VAL A 43 52.47 -3.52 17.63
C VAL A 43 51.24 -3.97 18.48
N TYR A 44 50.45 -4.88 17.90
CA TYR A 44 49.28 -5.63 18.41
C TYR A 44 49.19 -5.99 19.90
N ALA A 45 47.97 -5.90 20.48
CA ALA A 45 47.10 -7.06 20.84
C ALA A 45 46.20 -6.82 22.08
N THR A 46 45.15 -7.67 22.15
CA THR A 46 44.25 -8.00 23.27
C THR A 46 43.21 -6.98 23.74
N ALA A 47 41.96 -7.46 23.85
CA ALA A 47 40.82 -6.74 24.40
C ALA A 47 40.87 -6.71 25.94
N ALA A 48 40.60 -5.55 26.51
CA ALA A 48 40.28 -5.37 27.93
C ALA A 48 39.20 -4.29 28.05
N ALA A 49 38.30 -4.43 29.03
CA ALA A 49 37.12 -3.58 29.19
C ALA A 49 37.49 -2.09 29.31
N ALA A 50 36.98 -1.27 28.38
CA ALA A 50 37.15 0.18 28.40
C ALA A 50 36.08 0.83 29.28
N SER A 51 36.50 1.41 30.40
CA SER A 51 35.69 2.30 31.23
C SER A 51 35.23 3.53 30.44
N GLN A 52 33.98 3.95 30.64
CA GLN A 52 33.47 5.20 30.08
C GLN A 52 34.26 6.41 30.63
N PRO A 53 34.73 7.35 29.78
CA PRO A 53 35.37 8.57 30.24
C PRO A 53 34.32 9.58 30.71
N THR A 54 34.45 10.03 31.96
CA THR A 54 33.57 11.04 32.55
C THR A 54 33.89 12.45 32.05
N THR A 55 32.86 13.20 31.65
CA THR A 55 32.95 14.63 31.39
C THR A 55 33.14 15.41 32.70
N PRO A 56 33.80 16.59 32.68
CA PRO A 56 34.16 17.30 33.91
C PRO A 56 32.94 17.94 34.58
N LYS A 57 32.60 17.48 35.79
CA LYS A 57 31.59 18.13 36.65
C LYS A 57 32.02 19.55 37.03
N ALA A 58 31.35 20.55 36.48
CA ALA A 58 31.33 21.89 37.07
C ALA A 58 30.41 21.88 38.30
N ALA A 59 30.93 22.25 39.47
CA ALA A 59 30.13 22.27 40.70
C ALA A 59 29.18 23.48 40.70
N VAL A 60 27.90 23.22 40.45
CA VAL A 60 26.82 24.22 40.49
C VAL A 60 26.64 24.76 41.92
N LYS A 61 26.79 26.07 42.11
CA LYS A 61 26.54 26.76 43.38
C LYS A 61 25.06 27.15 43.52
N GLY A 62 24.18 26.16 43.61
CA GLY A 62 22.75 26.35 43.82
C GLY A 62 22.33 26.28 45.29
N THR A 63 21.12 26.78 45.58
CA THR A 63 20.37 26.32 46.75
C THR A 63 20.08 24.83 46.63
N LYS A 64 20.08 24.14 47.77
CA LYS A 64 19.93 22.68 47.84
C LYS A 64 18.50 22.32 48.23
N GLY A 65 17.94 21.38 47.50
CA GLY A 65 16.65 20.78 47.77
C GLY A 65 16.74 19.25 47.89
N ARG A 66 15.64 18.62 48.29
CA ARG A 66 15.50 17.18 48.45
C ARG A 66 14.22 16.67 47.82
N VAL A 67 14.27 15.54 47.13
CA VAL A 67 13.09 14.89 46.55
C VAL A 67 12.13 14.44 47.66
N VAL A 68 10.90 14.92 47.65
CA VAL A 68 9.83 14.52 48.59
C VAL A 68 8.92 13.47 47.97
N ALA A 69 8.53 13.67 46.70
CA ALA A 69 7.68 12.74 45.96
C ALA A 69 8.09 12.62 44.49
N VAL A 70 7.79 11.46 43.90
CA VAL A 70 7.96 11.16 42.48
C VAL A 70 6.64 10.55 42.01
N ILE A 71 6.03 11.14 40.99
CA ILE A 71 4.71 10.78 40.44
C ILE A 71 4.87 10.74 38.91
N GLY A 72 5.29 9.58 38.38
CA GLY A 72 5.66 9.46 36.97
C GLY A 72 6.80 10.41 36.61
N ALA A 73 6.56 11.29 35.63
CA ALA A 73 7.52 12.32 35.20
C ALA A 73 7.50 13.61 36.06
N VAL A 74 6.64 13.70 37.09
CA VAL A 74 6.59 14.84 38.01
C VAL A 74 7.36 14.51 39.28
N VAL A 75 8.22 15.44 39.72
CA VAL A 75 9.03 15.32 40.94
C VAL A 75 8.79 16.54 41.81
N ASP A 76 8.35 16.32 43.05
CA ASP A 76 8.18 17.39 44.04
C ASP A 76 9.44 17.48 44.90
N VAL A 77 10.08 18.66 44.93
CA VAL A 77 11.37 18.92 45.59
C VAL A 77 11.19 20.00 46.65
N GLN A 78 11.63 19.74 47.88
CA GLN A 78 11.59 20.70 48.99
C GLN A 78 12.95 21.36 49.19
N PHE A 79 12.96 22.68 49.39
CA PHE A 79 14.16 23.47 49.65
C PHE A 79 14.20 23.95 51.10
N ASP A 80 15.38 23.91 51.72
CA ASP A 80 15.56 24.37 53.11
C ASP A 80 15.41 25.91 53.20
N GLU A 81 16.09 26.65 52.31
CA GLU A 81 15.97 28.10 52.11
C GLU A 81 16.11 28.46 50.62
N GLY A 82 15.46 29.55 50.18
CA GLY A 82 15.57 30.10 48.81
C GLY A 82 14.82 29.27 47.76
N LEU A 83 13.53 29.59 47.56
CA LEU A 83 12.65 28.89 46.62
C LEU A 83 13.04 29.19 45.15
N PRO A 84 13.33 28.18 44.31
CA PRO A 84 13.66 28.40 42.90
C PRO A 84 12.51 29.03 42.11
N PRO A 85 12.78 30.01 41.21
CA PRO A 85 11.80 30.54 40.26
C PRO A 85 11.14 29.46 39.38
N ILE A 86 9.96 29.76 38.84
CA ILE A 86 9.34 28.94 37.79
C ILE A 86 10.22 29.03 36.53
N LEU A 87 10.29 27.94 35.76
CA LEU A 87 11.18 27.69 34.62
C LEU A 87 12.66 27.46 34.93
N ASN A 88 13.13 27.61 36.17
CA ASN A 88 14.50 27.23 36.53
C ASN A 88 14.73 25.72 36.33
N ALA A 89 15.93 25.37 35.91
CA ALA A 89 16.41 24.00 35.85
C ALA A 89 17.05 23.59 37.17
N LEU A 90 16.71 22.41 37.67
CA LEU A 90 17.33 21.78 38.82
C LEU A 90 18.07 20.51 38.39
N GLU A 91 19.27 20.27 38.92
CA GLU A 91 20.06 19.07 38.61
C GLU A 91 20.08 18.08 39.78
N VAL A 92 19.62 16.85 39.52
CA VAL A 92 19.62 15.77 40.51
C VAL A 92 21.02 15.23 40.72
N GLN A 93 21.49 15.23 41.97
CA GLN A 93 22.84 14.82 42.31
C GLN A 93 22.98 13.29 42.47
N ASN A 94 24.22 12.83 42.36
CA ASN A 94 24.65 11.44 42.61
C ASN A 94 23.98 10.36 41.73
N ARG A 95 23.56 10.72 40.51
CA ARG A 95 23.11 9.78 39.46
C ARG A 95 24.21 9.55 38.41
N ALA A 96 24.15 8.40 37.71
CA ALA A 96 25.08 8.05 36.63
C ALA A 96 24.77 8.79 35.32
N SER A 97 23.50 8.81 34.90
CA SER A 97 23.00 9.76 33.89
C SER A 97 22.65 11.10 34.54
N ARG A 98 22.83 12.19 33.81
CA ARG A 98 22.43 13.53 34.27
C ARG A 98 20.93 13.68 34.11
N LEU A 99 20.22 14.06 35.17
CA LEU A 99 18.78 14.32 35.14
C LEU A 99 18.51 15.77 35.52
N ILE A 100 17.86 16.48 34.60
CA ILE A 100 17.37 17.85 34.78
C ILE A 100 15.86 17.82 35.02
N LEU A 101 15.42 18.64 35.98
CA LEU A 101 14.03 18.88 36.33
C LEU A 101 13.71 20.36 36.08
N GLU A 102 12.63 20.70 35.39
CA GLU A 102 12.17 22.09 35.21
C GLU A 102 11.11 22.45 36.27
N VAL A 103 11.25 23.58 36.95
CA VAL A 103 10.26 24.07 37.92
C VAL A 103 8.99 24.53 37.21
N ALA A 104 7.86 23.86 37.48
CA ALA A 104 6.58 24.12 36.83
C ALA A 104 5.58 24.87 37.73
N GLN A 105 5.62 24.66 39.05
CA GLN A 105 4.71 25.29 40.01
C GLN A 105 5.29 25.32 41.43
N HIS A 106 4.89 26.30 42.23
CA HIS A 106 5.14 26.33 43.69
C HIS A 106 3.93 25.75 44.44
N LEU A 107 4.15 24.84 45.39
CA LEU A 107 3.07 24.12 46.10
C LEU A 107 2.81 24.63 47.53
N GLY A 108 3.74 25.38 48.12
CA GLY A 108 3.75 25.72 49.55
C GLY A 108 4.83 24.94 50.32
N ASP A 109 5.05 25.26 51.60
CA ASP A 109 6.02 24.58 52.50
C ASP A 109 7.45 24.40 51.92
N ASN A 110 7.91 25.40 51.17
CA ASN A 110 9.13 25.41 50.37
C ASN A 110 9.26 24.26 49.34
N VAL A 111 8.14 23.67 48.93
CA VAL A 111 8.07 22.63 47.90
C VAL A 111 7.78 23.24 46.53
N VAL A 112 8.61 22.86 45.55
CA VAL A 112 8.38 23.13 44.13
C VAL A 112 8.02 21.84 43.40
N ARG A 113 7.03 21.92 42.52
CA ARG A 113 6.65 20.86 41.58
C ARG A 113 7.45 21.03 40.31
N THR A 114 8.10 19.95 39.88
CA THR A 114 8.99 19.95 38.72
C THR A 114 8.64 18.86 37.72
N ILE A 115 9.03 19.07 36.46
CA ILE A 115 8.85 18.13 35.36
C ILE A 115 10.22 17.59 34.96
N ALA A 116 10.36 16.27 34.91
CA ALA A 116 11.60 15.60 34.50
C ALA A 116 11.81 15.64 32.98
N MET A 117 13.06 15.90 32.56
CA MET A 117 13.48 15.89 31.15
C MET A 117 14.00 14.52 30.68
N ASP A 118 14.15 13.55 31.58
CA ASP A 118 14.56 12.16 31.31
C ASP A 118 13.94 11.23 32.38
N GLY A 119 14.05 9.92 32.21
CA GLY A 119 13.40 8.89 33.04
C GLY A 119 13.65 9.03 34.54
N THR A 120 12.58 8.97 35.34
CA THR A 120 12.62 9.12 36.81
C THR A 120 12.97 7.82 37.55
N GLU A 121 13.26 6.73 36.82
CA GLU A 121 13.69 5.45 37.37
C GLU A 121 14.94 5.62 38.24
N GLY A 122 14.94 4.96 39.41
CA GLY A 122 16.04 5.03 40.37
C GLY A 122 16.08 6.31 41.23
N LEU A 123 15.16 7.27 41.05
CA LEU A 123 15.01 8.38 42.01
C LEU A 123 14.52 7.87 43.38
N ILE A 124 15.14 8.37 44.44
CA ILE A 124 14.77 8.06 45.82
C ILE A 124 14.36 9.30 46.60
N ARG A 125 13.44 9.15 47.57
CA ARG A 125 13.09 10.24 48.49
C ARG A 125 14.30 10.63 49.33
N GLY A 126 14.46 11.93 49.58
CA GLY A 126 15.62 12.51 50.25
C GLY A 126 16.84 12.71 49.34
N GLN A 127 16.80 12.30 48.06
CA GLN A 127 17.89 12.55 47.12
C GLN A 127 18.12 14.05 46.92
N GLU A 128 19.39 14.45 46.92
CA GLU A 128 19.82 15.84 46.80
C GLU A 128 19.63 16.36 45.37
N VAL A 129 19.07 17.57 45.27
CA VAL A 129 18.81 18.32 44.04
C VAL A 129 19.39 19.72 44.20
N VAL A 130 19.98 20.28 43.15
CA VAL A 130 20.61 21.61 43.18
C VAL A 130 19.95 22.51 42.15
N ASP A 131 19.51 23.71 42.55
CA ASP A 131 19.04 24.73 41.60
C ASP A 131 20.21 25.22 40.74
N THR A 132 20.06 25.24 39.42
CA THR A 132 21.09 25.79 38.53
C THR A 132 21.13 27.32 38.53
N GLY A 133 20.08 27.97 39.05
CA GLY A 133 19.93 29.42 39.11
C GLY A 133 19.41 30.04 37.80
N ASP A 134 19.26 29.24 36.74
CA ASP A 134 18.85 29.64 35.40
C ASP A 134 17.81 28.64 34.84
N PRO A 135 17.08 29.00 33.76
CA PRO A 135 16.38 28.03 32.92
C PRO A 135 17.33 27.04 32.23
N ILE A 136 16.78 25.96 31.65
CA ILE A 136 17.57 24.98 30.87
C ILE A 136 18.37 25.72 29.78
N LYS A 137 19.70 25.65 29.86
CA LYS A 137 20.64 26.26 28.90
C LYS A 137 21.28 25.21 28.00
N ILE A 138 21.17 25.42 26.69
CA ILE A 138 21.66 24.52 25.64
C ILE A 138 22.83 25.15 24.86
N PRO A 139 23.73 24.35 24.25
CA PRO A 139 24.76 24.89 23.37
C PRO A 139 24.13 25.46 22.10
N VAL A 140 24.67 26.59 21.62
CA VAL A 140 24.21 27.26 20.38
C VAL A 140 25.38 27.76 19.55
N GLY A 141 25.16 27.88 18.25
CA GLY A 141 26.12 28.39 17.26
C GLY A 141 26.66 27.33 16.32
N PRO A 142 27.64 27.68 15.45
CA PRO A 142 28.10 26.82 14.35
C PRO A 142 28.63 25.46 14.79
N GLU A 143 29.02 25.30 16.06
CA GLU A 143 29.44 24.02 16.62
C GLU A 143 28.31 22.96 16.67
N THR A 144 27.03 23.36 16.64
CA THR A 144 25.89 22.41 16.62
C THR A 144 25.58 21.88 15.22
N LEU A 145 26.17 22.46 14.15
CA LEU A 145 25.90 22.06 12.78
C LEU A 145 26.41 20.65 12.47
N GLY A 146 25.53 19.83 11.92
CA GLY A 146 25.73 18.41 11.66
C GLY A 146 25.76 17.55 12.92
N ARG A 147 25.34 18.06 14.09
CA ARG A 147 25.23 17.32 15.35
C ARG A 147 23.77 17.00 15.67
N ILE A 148 23.55 15.93 16.45
CA ILE A 148 22.24 15.63 17.04
C ILE A 148 22.30 15.91 18.55
N ILE A 149 21.39 16.76 19.04
CA ILE A 149 21.26 17.08 20.47
C ILE A 149 19.89 16.71 21.04
N ASN A 150 19.85 16.35 22.32
CA ASN A 150 18.61 16.15 23.07
C ASN A 150 18.05 17.48 23.63
N VAL A 151 16.93 17.41 24.35
CA VAL A 151 16.23 18.55 24.95
C VAL A 151 17.07 19.41 25.90
N ILE A 152 18.06 18.83 26.58
CA ILE A 152 18.98 19.57 27.48
C ILE A 152 20.29 19.98 26.77
N GLY A 153 20.38 19.78 25.46
CA GLY A 153 21.52 20.20 24.65
C GLY A 153 22.72 19.24 24.67
N GLU A 154 22.56 18.01 25.15
CA GLU A 154 23.63 17.01 25.17
C GLU A 154 23.65 16.23 23.85
N PRO A 155 24.84 15.92 23.30
CA PRO A 155 24.96 15.20 22.03
C PRO A 155 24.56 13.73 22.17
N ILE A 156 23.71 13.27 21.26
CA ILE A 156 23.23 11.87 21.20
C ILE A 156 23.67 11.16 19.90
N ASP A 157 24.66 11.72 19.20
CA ASP A 157 25.19 11.23 17.92
C ASP A 157 26.50 10.42 18.05
N GLU A 158 26.87 10.03 19.27
CA GLU A 158 28.11 9.31 19.63
C GLU A 158 29.44 9.99 19.22
N ARG A 159 29.41 11.21 18.66
CA ARG A 159 30.60 11.94 18.15
C ARG A 159 31.33 12.75 19.23
N GLY A 160 31.14 12.40 20.51
CA GLY A 160 31.73 13.09 21.66
C GLY A 160 31.15 14.49 21.93
N PRO A 161 31.74 15.27 22.85
CA PRO A 161 31.22 16.58 23.23
C PRO A 161 31.24 17.58 22.06
N ILE A 162 30.32 18.56 22.09
CA ILE A 162 30.13 19.55 21.01
C ILE A 162 31.22 20.62 21.02
N GLY A 163 31.75 20.99 22.20
CA GLY A 163 32.75 22.05 22.33
C GLY A 163 32.22 23.46 22.03
N ALA A 164 30.91 23.67 22.23
CA ALA A 164 30.24 24.95 21.98
C ALA A 164 30.82 26.09 22.84
N LYS A 165 30.87 27.29 22.25
CA LYS A 165 31.36 28.50 22.94
C LYS A 165 30.25 29.28 23.66
N ASN A 166 29.02 29.19 23.14
CA ASN A 166 27.86 29.95 23.58
C ASN A 166 26.76 29.02 24.04
N TYR A 167 25.99 29.47 25.03
CA TYR A 167 24.82 28.77 25.55
C TYR A 167 23.65 29.73 25.67
N ALA A 168 22.44 29.27 25.34
CA ALA A 168 21.21 30.05 25.40
C ALA A 168 20.13 29.30 26.22
N PRO A 169 19.28 30.01 26.98
CA PRO A 169 18.13 29.39 27.64
C PRO A 169 17.08 28.96 26.60
N ILE A 170 16.37 27.85 26.84
CA ILE A 170 15.27 27.42 25.94
C ILE A 170 14.04 28.34 26.01
N HIS A 171 13.86 28.99 27.17
CA HIS A 171 12.80 29.97 27.43
C HIS A 171 13.34 31.37 27.15
N ALA A 172 12.72 32.06 26.20
CA ALA A 172 13.01 33.43 25.81
C ALA A 172 11.71 34.13 25.39
N ASP A 173 11.64 35.44 25.57
CA ASP A 173 10.53 36.27 25.11
C ASP A 173 10.58 36.46 23.59
N ALA A 174 9.43 36.72 22.97
CA ALA A 174 9.36 37.05 21.54
C ALA A 174 10.03 38.41 21.24
N PRO A 175 10.59 38.64 20.04
CA PRO A 175 11.20 39.92 19.67
C PRO A 175 10.24 41.11 19.80
N GLU A 176 10.75 42.25 20.24
CA GLU A 176 9.94 43.47 20.33
C GLU A 176 9.44 43.93 18.95
N PHE A 177 8.26 44.55 18.89
CA PHE A 177 7.68 45.10 17.66
C PHE A 177 8.60 46.10 16.92
N VAL A 178 9.49 46.78 17.66
CA VAL A 178 10.48 47.70 17.08
C VAL A 178 11.61 46.97 16.34
N GLU A 179 11.86 45.69 16.63
CA GLU A 179 12.89 44.87 15.99
C GLU A 179 12.37 44.05 14.80
N MET A 180 11.06 43.84 14.69
CA MET A 180 10.42 43.11 13.59
C MET A 180 10.50 43.88 12.25
N ASN A 181 10.60 43.15 11.13
CA ASN A 181 10.33 43.70 9.80
C ASN A 181 8.87 43.40 9.39
N VAL A 182 8.24 44.35 8.70
CA VAL A 182 6.84 44.28 8.25
C VAL A 182 6.75 43.98 6.74
N GLU A 183 7.85 44.08 6.00
CA GLU A 183 7.91 43.77 4.57
C GLU A 183 7.71 42.27 4.34
N GLN A 184 6.73 41.93 3.48
CA GLN A 184 6.42 40.55 3.10
C GLN A 184 7.15 40.19 1.81
N GLU A 185 8.14 39.33 1.92
CA GLU A 185 8.94 38.81 0.79
C GLU A 185 8.63 37.34 0.53
N ILE A 186 8.64 36.91 -0.73
CA ILE A 186 8.53 35.50 -1.12
C ILE A 186 9.87 34.79 -0.84
N LEU A 187 9.82 33.70 -0.08
CA LEU A 187 10.91 32.73 -0.01
C LEU A 187 10.82 31.78 -1.21
N VAL A 188 11.61 32.03 -2.24
CA VAL A 188 11.72 31.14 -3.41
C VAL A 188 12.35 29.80 -2.99
N THR A 189 11.57 28.73 -3.07
CA THR A 189 11.95 27.37 -2.65
C THR A 189 12.65 26.57 -3.75
N GLY A 190 12.44 26.95 -5.00
CA GLY A 190 12.89 26.21 -6.18
C GLY A 190 11.96 25.06 -6.57
N ILE A 191 10.78 24.94 -5.96
CA ILE A 191 9.81 23.86 -6.17
C ILE A 191 8.56 24.45 -6.86
N LYS A 192 8.33 24.08 -8.12
CA LYS A 192 7.32 24.70 -9.01
C LYS A 192 5.93 24.85 -8.39
N VAL A 193 5.39 23.77 -7.80
CA VAL A 193 4.04 23.77 -7.21
C VAL A 193 3.92 24.68 -5.98
N VAL A 194 4.98 24.75 -5.16
CA VAL A 194 5.02 25.62 -3.98
C VAL A 194 5.16 27.07 -4.42
N ASP A 195 6.19 27.37 -5.21
CA ASP A 195 6.51 28.74 -5.63
C ASP A 195 5.40 29.37 -6.48
N LEU A 196 4.67 28.59 -7.28
CA LEU A 196 3.53 29.10 -8.06
C LEU A 196 2.25 29.27 -7.23
N LEU A 197 1.80 28.23 -6.53
CA LEU A 197 0.41 28.15 -6.03
C LEU A 197 0.26 28.37 -4.52
N ALA A 198 1.29 28.03 -3.74
CA ALA A 198 1.31 28.21 -2.29
C ALA A 198 2.64 28.86 -1.84
N PRO A 199 3.03 30.04 -2.40
CA PRO A 199 4.32 30.64 -2.16
C PRO A 199 4.54 30.92 -0.67
N TYR A 200 5.74 30.62 -0.17
CA TYR A 200 6.07 30.78 1.25
C TYR A 200 6.53 32.21 1.54
N SER A 201 6.06 32.78 2.65
CA SER A 201 6.57 34.06 3.15
C SER A 201 7.87 33.88 3.89
N LYS A 202 8.84 34.77 3.65
CA LYS A 202 10.04 34.90 4.49
C LYS A 202 9.65 35.26 5.92
N GLY A 203 10.13 34.47 6.89
CA GLY A 203 9.70 34.54 8.30
C GLY A 203 8.31 33.98 8.61
N GLY A 204 7.63 33.41 7.60
CA GLY A 204 6.28 32.87 7.75
C GLY A 204 6.23 31.49 8.40
N LYS A 205 5.01 31.07 8.77
CA LYS A 205 4.71 29.73 9.31
C LYS A 205 3.96 28.90 8.29
N ILE A 206 4.55 27.78 7.88
CA ILE A 206 4.03 26.87 6.88
C ILE A 206 3.55 25.59 7.55
N GLY A 207 2.31 25.17 7.30
CA GLY A 207 1.81 23.85 7.69
C GLY A 207 1.94 22.84 6.57
N LEU A 208 2.68 21.75 6.79
CA LEU A 208 2.71 20.58 5.90
C LEU A 208 1.71 19.54 6.37
N PHE A 209 0.69 19.27 5.55
CA PHE A 209 -0.35 18.28 5.80
C PHE A 209 -0.15 17.05 4.91
N GLY A 210 -0.67 15.90 5.34
CA GLY A 210 -0.68 14.67 4.55
C GLY A 210 -0.49 13.40 5.38
N GLY A 211 -0.89 12.26 4.82
CA GLY A 211 -0.78 10.96 5.47
C GLY A 211 0.65 10.42 5.60
N ALA A 212 0.79 9.17 6.03
CA ALA A 212 2.04 8.43 5.84
C ALA A 212 2.23 8.06 4.35
N GLY A 213 3.47 8.01 3.88
CA GLY A 213 3.82 7.58 2.51
C GLY A 213 3.74 8.66 1.41
N VAL A 214 3.15 9.83 1.65
CA VAL A 214 2.94 10.88 0.62
C VAL A 214 4.17 11.78 0.34
N GLY A 215 5.35 11.42 0.84
CA GLY A 215 6.61 12.13 0.54
C GLY A 215 6.97 13.35 1.41
N LYS A 216 6.32 13.55 2.58
CA LYS A 216 6.60 14.67 3.52
C LYS A 216 8.10 14.87 3.81
N THR A 217 8.79 13.82 4.22
CA THR A 217 10.22 13.87 4.57
C THR A 217 11.09 14.25 3.37
N VAL A 218 10.76 13.73 2.18
CA VAL A 218 11.47 14.05 0.93
C VAL A 218 11.31 15.52 0.57
N LEU A 219 10.11 16.10 0.74
CA LEU A 219 9.86 17.53 0.55
C LEU A 219 10.66 18.39 1.55
N ILE A 220 10.70 17.99 2.82
CA ILE A 220 11.49 18.67 3.86
C ILE A 220 13.00 18.66 3.52
N MET A 221 13.55 17.51 3.13
CA MET A 221 14.96 17.40 2.77
C MET A 221 15.31 18.20 1.51
N GLU A 222 14.43 18.19 0.50
CA GLU A 222 14.62 18.99 -0.71
C GLU A 222 14.59 20.51 -0.40
N LEU A 223 13.69 20.96 0.49
CA LEU A 223 13.67 22.35 0.97
C LEU A 223 14.96 22.74 1.70
N ILE A 224 15.48 21.88 2.58
CA ILE A 224 16.78 22.08 3.25
C ILE A 224 17.91 22.20 2.22
N ASN A 225 17.96 21.29 1.26
CA ASN A 225 18.96 21.24 0.19
C ASN A 225 18.92 22.49 -0.71
N ASN A 226 17.73 22.90 -1.14
CA ASN A 226 17.55 23.98 -2.09
C ASN A 226 17.78 25.36 -1.47
N VAL A 227 17.32 25.60 -0.24
CA VAL A 227 17.58 26.88 0.46
C VAL A 227 19.05 27.00 0.88
N ALA A 228 19.71 25.90 1.29
CA ALA A 228 21.15 25.91 1.56
C ALA A 228 21.99 26.26 0.30
N LYS A 229 21.52 25.88 -0.89
CA LYS A 229 22.17 26.17 -2.19
C LYS A 229 21.86 27.56 -2.74
N ALA A 230 20.61 28.01 -2.66
CA ALA A 230 20.15 29.26 -3.26
C ALA A 230 20.40 30.49 -2.37
N HIS A 231 20.16 30.37 -1.06
CA HIS A 231 20.16 31.49 -0.12
C HIS A 231 21.28 31.43 0.92
N GLY A 232 22.02 30.31 0.99
CA GLY A 232 23.20 30.15 1.86
C GLY A 232 22.92 29.96 3.36
N GLY A 233 21.66 30.08 3.77
CA GLY A 233 21.19 30.01 5.16
C GLY A 233 21.41 28.66 5.86
N PHE A 234 21.02 28.62 7.14
CA PHE A 234 21.11 27.43 7.99
C PHE A 234 19.71 26.84 8.23
N SER A 235 19.67 25.53 8.51
CA SER A 235 18.45 24.83 8.89
C SER A 235 18.56 24.29 10.31
N VAL A 236 17.45 24.29 11.04
CA VAL A 236 17.32 23.60 12.32
C VAL A 236 16.12 22.66 12.22
N PHE A 237 16.30 21.40 12.60
CA PHE A 237 15.25 20.40 12.58
C PHE A 237 14.95 19.94 14.01
N ALA A 238 13.72 20.16 14.47
CA ALA A 238 13.21 19.75 15.76
C ALA A 238 12.26 18.55 15.60
N GLY A 239 12.76 17.35 15.93
CA GLY A 239 12.01 16.09 15.94
C GLY A 239 11.30 15.90 17.28
N VAL A 240 10.00 16.15 17.32
CA VAL A 240 9.16 16.21 18.53
C VAL A 240 8.33 14.94 18.65
N GLY A 241 8.69 14.06 19.59
CA GLY A 241 8.15 12.71 19.62
C GLY A 241 8.56 11.92 18.38
N GLU A 242 9.80 12.11 17.95
CA GLU A 242 10.38 11.44 16.78
C GLU A 242 10.61 9.96 17.06
N ARG A 243 10.48 9.10 16.04
CA ARG A 243 10.80 7.67 16.21
C ARG A 243 12.28 7.47 15.97
N THR A 244 12.96 6.75 16.86
CA THR A 244 14.42 6.53 16.76
C THR A 244 14.86 5.97 15.41
N ARG A 245 14.05 5.11 14.77
CA ARG A 245 14.29 4.63 13.40
C ARG A 245 14.19 5.75 12.37
N GLU A 246 13.08 6.50 12.36
CA GLU A 246 12.79 7.53 11.36
C GLU A 246 13.77 8.71 11.46
N GLY A 247 14.11 9.15 12.66
CA GLY A 247 15.18 10.14 12.88
C GLY A 247 16.58 9.62 12.52
N ASN A 248 16.87 8.34 12.71
CA ASN A 248 18.15 7.75 12.28
C ASN A 248 18.25 7.66 10.75
N ASP A 249 17.20 7.16 10.10
CA ASP A 249 17.12 7.05 8.65
C ASP A 249 17.29 8.46 8.02
N LEU A 250 16.57 9.46 8.52
CA LEU A 250 16.69 10.87 8.11
C LEU A 250 18.12 11.43 8.30
N TYR A 251 18.80 11.11 9.40
CA TYR A 251 20.18 11.56 9.63
C TYR A 251 21.14 10.95 8.59
N HIS A 252 20.98 9.67 8.25
CA HIS A 252 21.77 9.02 7.22
C HIS A 252 21.45 9.55 5.80
N GLU A 253 20.18 9.75 5.47
CA GLU A 253 19.75 10.39 4.21
C GLU A 253 20.34 11.80 4.06
N MET A 254 20.40 12.59 5.13
CA MET A 254 21.06 13.91 5.12
C MET A 254 22.59 13.83 4.94
N ILE A 255 23.25 12.74 5.39
CA ILE A 255 24.68 12.51 5.15
C ILE A 255 24.91 12.10 3.68
N GLU A 256 24.11 11.18 3.15
CA GLU A 256 24.21 10.69 1.78
C GLU A 256 23.87 11.77 0.74
N GLY A 257 22.84 12.59 1.02
CA GLY A 257 22.49 13.77 0.24
C GLY A 257 23.47 14.96 0.36
N GLY A 258 24.50 14.85 1.21
CA GLY A 258 25.54 15.87 1.37
C GLY A 258 25.12 17.13 2.14
N VAL A 259 23.98 17.09 2.85
CA VAL A 259 23.51 18.17 3.74
C VAL A 259 24.32 18.20 5.05
N ILE A 260 24.74 17.02 5.51
CA ILE A 260 25.63 16.83 6.66
C ILE A 260 26.98 16.30 6.19
N ASP A 261 28.04 17.07 6.44
CA ASP A 261 29.41 16.68 6.17
C ASP A 261 30.06 16.13 7.45
N LEU A 262 30.32 14.82 7.47
CA LEU A 262 30.99 14.16 8.60
C LEU A 262 32.51 14.43 8.66
N LYS A 263 33.13 14.87 7.56
CA LYS A 263 34.60 14.98 7.42
C LYS A 263 35.10 16.42 7.42
N GLY A 264 34.30 17.36 6.94
CA GLY A 264 34.59 18.80 6.91
C GLY A 264 33.76 19.61 7.92
N LYS A 265 33.57 20.89 7.60
CA LYS A 265 32.79 21.86 8.41
C LYS A 265 31.64 22.48 7.62
N ASN A 266 31.17 21.79 6.58
CA ASN A 266 30.23 22.33 5.61
C ASN A 266 28.77 21.98 5.91
N SER A 267 28.49 21.24 6.99
CA SER A 267 27.13 20.89 7.45
C SER A 267 26.26 22.14 7.61
N LYS A 268 25.03 22.08 7.09
CA LYS A 268 24.09 23.22 7.09
C LYS A 268 22.89 23.07 8.01
N VAL A 269 22.71 21.91 8.64
CA VAL A 269 21.58 21.59 9.51
C VAL A 269 22.02 21.27 10.93
N SER A 270 21.27 21.73 11.94
CA SER A 270 21.39 21.30 13.34
C SER A 270 20.18 20.44 13.72
N LEU A 271 20.39 19.25 14.30
CA LEU A 271 19.31 18.32 14.64
C LEU A 271 19.04 18.32 16.14
N VAL A 272 17.78 18.50 16.53
CA VAL A 272 17.31 18.48 17.92
C VAL A 272 16.20 17.44 18.03
N TYR A 273 16.42 16.37 18.80
CA TYR A 273 15.45 15.30 18.95
C TYR A 273 14.91 15.21 20.38
N GLY A 274 13.61 14.96 20.48
CA GLY A 274 12.97 14.37 21.64
C GLY A 274 12.18 13.14 21.21
N GLN A 275 12.58 11.98 21.71
CA GLN A 275 12.10 10.69 21.19
C GLN A 275 10.70 10.33 21.71
N MET A 276 9.98 9.46 21.01
CA MET A 276 8.66 8.95 21.48
C MET A 276 8.71 8.28 22.87
N ASN A 277 9.83 7.64 23.21
CA ASN A 277 10.06 6.95 24.48
C ASN A 277 10.49 7.89 25.63
N GLU A 278 10.76 9.16 25.36
CA GLU A 278 11.14 10.12 26.40
C GLU A 278 9.90 10.66 27.15
N PRO A 279 10.07 11.13 28.40
CA PRO A 279 8.98 11.71 29.18
C PRO A 279 8.27 12.86 28.45
N PRO A 280 6.97 13.09 28.74
CA PRO A 280 6.22 14.19 28.12
C PRO A 280 6.84 15.57 28.38
N GLY A 281 7.61 15.73 29.46
CA GLY A 281 8.41 16.93 29.72
C GLY A 281 9.43 17.24 28.63
N ALA A 282 10.22 16.24 28.22
CA ALA A 282 11.19 16.39 27.14
C ALA A 282 10.49 16.78 25.82
N ARG A 283 9.48 16.00 25.43
CA ARG A 283 8.68 16.23 24.21
C ARG A 283 8.03 17.63 24.19
N ALA A 284 7.58 18.14 25.34
CA ALA A 284 7.00 19.49 25.47
C ALA A 284 8.02 20.64 25.49
N ARG A 285 9.33 20.37 25.38
CA ARG A 285 10.41 21.39 25.42
C ARG A 285 11.35 21.34 24.20
N VAL A 286 11.34 20.26 23.43
CA VAL A 286 12.18 20.08 22.22
C VAL A 286 11.96 21.17 21.17
N CYS A 287 10.71 21.62 20.94
CA CYS A 287 10.43 22.78 20.07
C CYS A 287 11.23 24.02 20.49
N LEU A 288 11.21 24.34 21.78
CA LEU A 288 11.87 25.52 22.34
C LEU A 288 13.41 25.40 22.25
N THR A 289 13.91 24.17 22.37
CA THR A 289 15.33 23.83 22.19
C THR A 289 15.78 24.12 20.76
N GLY A 290 15.07 23.59 19.75
CA GLY A 290 15.35 23.88 18.34
C GLY A 290 15.19 25.35 17.97
N LEU A 291 14.14 25.99 18.48
CA LEU A 291 13.88 27.41 18.28
C LEU A 291 15.02 28.29 18.83
N SER A 292 15.58 27.96 20.00
CA SER A 292 16.68 28.73 20.60
C SER A 292 18.00 28.59 19.84
N VAL A 293 18.21 27.47 19.13
CA VAL A 293 19.31 27.33 18.16
C VAL A 293 19.06 28.22 16.93
N ALA A 294 17.83 28.25 16.40
CA ALA A 294 17.46 29.09 15.25
C ALA A 294 17.57 30.59 15.56
N GLU A 295 17.11 31.02 16.74
CA GLU A 295 17.21 32.41 17.22
C GLU A 295 18.65 32.89 17.37
N TYR A 296 19.58 32.01 17.78
CA TYR A 296 21.00 32.36 17.78
C TYR A 296 21.48 32.76 16.37
N PHE A 297 21.18 31.94 15.36
CA PHE A 297 21.56 32.22 13.98
C PHE A 297 20.87 33.48 13.42
N ARG A 298 19.59 33.72 13.75
CA ARG A 298 18.88 34.97 13.41
C ARG A 298 19.50 36.20 14.08
N ASP A 299 19.64 36.20 15.40
CA ASP A 299 19.85 37.42 16.19
C ASP A 299 21.31 37.75 16.48
N LYS A 300 22.20 36.74 16.43
CA LYS A 300 23.65 36.91 16.62
C LYS A 300 24.43 36.83 15.30
N GLU A 301 24.04 35.95 14.38
CA GLU A 301 24.74 35.80 13.08
C GLU A 301 24.04 36.51 11.91
N GLY A 302 22.83 37.03 12.09
CA GLY A 302 22.10 37.77 11.05
C GLY A 302 21.78 36.91 9.83
N GLN A 303 21.46 35.63 10.06
CA GLN A 303 21.15 34.67 9.00
C GLN A 303 19.64 34.47 8.85
N ASP A 304 19.22 34.14 7.64
CA ASP A 304 17.90 33.57 7.37
C ASP A 304 17.94 32.06 7.66
N VAL A 305 17.00 31.59 8.48
CA VAL A 305 16.98 30.24 9.05
C VAL A 305 15.68 29.53 8.71
N LEU A 306 15.78 28.25 8.30
CA LEU A 306 14.64 27.35 8.21
C LEU A 306 14.49 26.53 9.50
N LEU A 307 13.35 26.65 10.18
CA LEU A 307 13.02 25.85 11.36
C LEU A 307 11.97 24.78 11.02
N PHE A 308 12.40 23.54 10.93
CA PHE A 308 11.51 22.39 10.73
C PHE A 308 11.02 21.85 12.08
N ILE A 309 9.72 21.62 12.20
CA ILE A 309 9.10 21.02 13.39
C ILE A 309 8.28 19.81 12.94
N ASP A 310 8.79 18.59 13.15
CA ASP A 310 8.02 17.36 12.96
C ASP A 310 7.91 16.62 14.32
N ASN A 311 6.78 16.60 15.02
CA ASN A 311 5.45 17.09 14.63
C ASN A 311 4.90 18.11 15.62
N ILE A 312 4.33 19.22 15.14
CA ILE A 312 3.74 20.24 16.04
C ILE A 312 2.51 19.69 16.79
N PHE A 313 1.80 18.69 16.24
CA PHE A 313 0.75 18.00 16.99
C PHE A 313 1.29 17.23 18.21
N ARG A 314 2.51 16.68 18.13
CA ARG A 314 3.14 15.96 19.26
C ARG A 314 3.59 16.90 20.38
N PHE A 315 3.94 18.14 20.07
CA PHE A 315 4.15 19.19 21.07
C PHE A 315 2.85 19.45 21.86
N THR A 316 1.73 19.63 21.16
CA THR A 316 0.41 19.80 21.80
C THR A 316 0.01 18.57 22.64
N GLN A 317 0.18 17.36 22.10
CA GLN A 317 -0.10 16.12 22.84
C GLN A 317 0.74 16.01 24.13
N ALA A 318 2.03 16.30 24.05
CA ALA A 318 2.91 16.31 25.22
C ALA A 318 2.47 17.38 26.24
N GLY A 319 1.98 18.55 25.77
CA GLY A 319 1.36 19.57 26.61
C GLY A 319 0.14 19.07 27.39
N SER A 320 -0.76 18.31 26.75
CA SER A 320 -1.90 17.65 27.42
C SER A 320 -1.43 16.65 28.48
N GLU A 321 -0.45 15.80 28.17
CA GLU A 321 0.12 14.82 29.10
C GLU A 321 0.76 15.52 30.32
N VAL A 322 1.57 16.56 30.11
CA VAL A 322 2.15 17.38 31.19
C VAL A 322 1.05 18.05 32.03
N SER A 323 0.03 18.62 31.39
CA SER A 323 -1.08 19.29 32.10
C SER A 323 -1.87 18.35 33.00
N ALA A 324 -2.12 17.12 32.54
CA ALA A 324 -2.76 16.09 33.33
C ALA A 324 -1.89 15.67 34.52
N LEU A 325 -0.58 15.50 34.34
CA LEU A 325 0.37 15.18 35.42
C LEU A 325 0.50 16.31 36.46
N LEU A 326 0.35 17.57 36.06
CA LEU A 326 0.29 18.71 36.97
C LEU A 326 -1.04 18.82 37.74
N GLY A 327 -2.05 18.01 37.39
CA GLY A 327 -3.37 18.03 38.01
C GLY A 327 -4.28 19.18 37.55
N ARG A 328 -4.00 19.79 36.40
CA ARG A 328 -4.86 20.82 35.80
C ARG A 328 -6.10 20.16 35.20
N ILE A 329 -7.27 20.79 35.37
CA ILE A 329 -8.52 20.33 34.76
C ILE A 329 -8.38 20.49 33.23
N PRO A 330 -8.64 19.43 32.43
CA PRO A 330 -8.58 19.51 30.97
C PRO A 330 -9.71 20.37 30.40
N SER A 331 -9.44 20.96 29.24
CA SER A 331 -10.36 21.72 28.42
C SER A 331 -11.12 20.81 27.44
N ALA A 332 -11.73 21.39 26.40
CA ALA A 332 -12.38 20.66 25.32
C ALA A 332 -11.49 19.53 24.76
N VAL A 333 -12.12 18.37 24.49
CA VAL A 333 -11.50 17.16 23.90
C VAL A 333 -10.31 16.60 24.72
N GLY A 334 -10.06 17.08 25.93
CA GLY A 334 -9.00 16.58 26.82
C GLY A 334 -7.67 17.35 26.77
N TYR A 335 -7.59 18.44 26.01
CA TYR A 335 -6.38 19.28 25.92
C TYR A 335 -6.13 20.15 27.15
N GLN A 336 -4.92 20.68 27.29
CA GLN A 336 -4.59 21.59 28.39
C GLN A 336 -5.31 22.95 28.27
N PRO A 337 -5.71 23.59 29.38
CA PRO A 337 -6.38 24.90 29.34
C PRO A 337 -5.45 26.04 28.88
N THR A 338 -4.12 25.84 28.91
CA THR A 338 -3.11 26.80 28.42
C THR A 338 -2.78 26.64 26.93
N LEU A 339 -3.44 25.74 26.18
CA LEU A 339 -3.04 25.37 24.81
C LEU A 339 -2.79 26.58 23.90
N ALA A 340 -3.69 27.56 23.91
CA ALA A 340 -3.53 28.78 23.10
C ALA A 340 -2.31 29.63 23.52
N THR A 341 -2.01 29.71 24.82
CA THR A 341 -0.85 30.44 25.34
C THR A 341 0.47 29.69 25.08
N ASP A 342 0.48 28.38 25.29
CA ASP A 342 1.64 27.51 25.06
C ASP A 342 2.01 27.47 23.57
N MET A 343 1.02 27.43 22.68
CA MET A 343 1.20 27.53 21.23
C MET A 343 1.61 28.94 20.82
N GLY A 344 0.89 29.98 21.27
CA GLY A 344 1.13 31.37 20.91
C GLY A 344 2.54 31.84 21.26
N SER A 345 2.99 31.61 22.51
CA SER A 345 4.33 32.01 22.96
C SER A 345 5.48 31.37 22.17
N MET A 346 5.29 30.14 21.66
CA MET A 346 6.25 29.48 20.78
C MET A 346 6.16 30.04 19.34
N GLN A 347 4.96 30.22 18.80
CA GLN A 347 4.76 30.73 17.43
C GLN A 347 5.16 32.20 17.28
N GLU A 348 5.01 33.05 18.31
CA GLU A 348 5.35 34.48 18.26
C GLU A 348 6.86 34.74 18.14
N ARG A 349 7.69 33.83 18.68
CA ARG A 349 9.15 33.84 18.52
C ARG A 349 9.61 33.57 17.08
N ILE A 350 8.79 32.87 16.29
CA ILE A 350 9.01 32.61 14.85
C ILE A 350 8.55 33.85 14.08
N THR A 351 9.50 34.70 13.69
CA THR A 351 9.26 35.98 13.00
C THR A 351 10.54 36.49 12.30
N THR A 352 10.38 37.47 11.41
CA THR A 352 11.47 38.23 10.79
C THR A 352 11.86 39.43 11.65
N THR A 353 13.15 39.55 11.97
CA THR A 353 13.73 40.75 12.58
C THR A 353 14.56 41.53 11.55
N LYS A 354 14.96 42.75 11.90
CA LYS A 354 15.87 43.60 11.09
C LYS A 354 17.24 42.98 10.79
N LYS A 355 17.58 41.83 11.38
CA LYS A 355 18.86 41.13 11.18
C LYS A 355 18.73 39.87 10.31
N GLY A 356 17.56 39.24 10.26
CA GLY A 356 17.34 37.95 9.61
C GLY A 356 15.97 37.39 9.97
N SER A 357 15.60 36.27 9.35
CA SER A 357 14.29 35.62 9.53
C SER A 357 14.38 34.20 10.06
N ILE A 358 13.34 33.75 10.77
CA ILE A 358 13.09 32.31 10.99
C ILE A 358 11.80 31.97 10.24
N THR A 359 11.93 31.29 9.10
CA THR A 359 10.79 30.72 8.38
C THR A 359 10.57 29.30 8.90
N SER A 360 9.36 28.97 9.35
CA SER A 360 9.09 27.66 9.97
C SER A 360 8.24 26.76 9.09
N VAL A 361 8.65 25.50 8.95
CA VAL A 361 7.93 24.46 8.22
C VAL A 361 7.52 23.37 9.21
N GLN A 362 6.24 23.29 9.49
CA GLN A 362 5.68 22.51 10.60
C GLN A 362 4.84 21.37 10.02
N ALA A 363 5.27 20.13 10.24
CA ALA A 363 4.46 18.98 9.88
C ALA A 363 3.30 18.86 10.88
N ILE A 364 2.07 18.79 10.36
CA ILE A 364 0.84 18.71 11.16
C ILE A 364 0.17 17.37 10.89
N TYR A 365 0.01 16.58 11.94
CA TYR A 365 -0.89 15.44 11.94
C TYR A 365 -2.29 15.90 12.37
N VAL A 366 -3.30 15.62 11.54
CA VAL A 366 -4.72 15.87 11.85
C VAL A 366 -5.33 14.54 12.33
N PRO A 367 -5.79 14.44 13.60
CA PRO A 367 -6.42 13.20 14.09
C PRO A 367 -7.72 12.92 13.37
N ALA A 368 -7.86 11.72 12.79
CA ALA A 368 -9.05 11.29 12.04
C ALA A 368 -9.52 12.29 10.95
N ASP A 369 -8.58 13.07 10.41
CA ASP A 369 -8.80 14.15 9.44
C ASP A 369 -9.79 15.26 9.92
N ASP A 370 -10.03 15.35 11.24
CA ASP A 370 -10.86 16.40 11.86
C ASP A 370 -10.08 17.70 12.07
N LEU A 371 -10.25 18.63 11.12
CA LEU A 371 -9.68 19.99 11.19
C LEU A 371 -10.27 20.85 12.33
N THR A 372 -11.37 20.42 12.97
CA THR A 372 -12.04 21.12 14.06
C THR A 372 -11.53 20.72 15.46
N ASP A 373 -10.65 19.72 15.56
CA ASP A 373 -9.97 19.38 16.81
C ASP A 373 -9.19 20.62 17.35
N PRO A 374 -9.23 20.90 18.67
CA PRO A 374 -8.58 22.07 19.25
C PRO A 374 -7.08 22.22 18.92
N ALA A 375 -6.34 21.12 18.73
CA ALA A 375 -4.90 21.17 18.44
C ALA A 375 -4.57 21.71 17.03
N PRO A 376 -5.06 21.13 15.92
CA PRO A 376 -4.90 21.74 14.60
C PRO A 376 -5.60 23.11 14.53
N ALA A 377 -6.81 23.29 15.08
CA ALA A 377 -7.51 24.57 15.06
C ALA A 377 -6.71 25.73 15.69
N THR A 378 -6.06 25.50 16.83
CA THR A 378 -5.18 26.50 17.47
C THR A 378 -3.93 26.76 16.63
N THR A 379 -3.36 25.71 16.01
CA THR A 379 -2.19 25.84 15.14
C THR A 379 -2.50 26.64 13.87
N PHE A 380 -3.65 26.39 13.23
CA PHE A 380 -4.10 27.06 12.00
C PHE A 380 -4.16 28.58 12.10
N ALA A 381 -4.54 29.13 13.26
CA ALA A 381 -4.59 30.58 13.48
C ALA A 381 -3.24 31.27 13.18
N HIS A 382 -2.13 30.57 13.46
CA HIS A 382 -0.77 31.08 13.30
C HIS A 382 -0.13 30.81 11.93
N LEU A 383 -0.72 29.97 11.06
CA LEU A 383 -0.13 29.61 9.77
C LEU A 383 -0.36 30.66 8.68
N ASP A 384 0.68 30.96 7.91
CA ASP A 384 0.65 31.87 6.77
C ASP A 384 0.48 31.15 5.43
N ALA A 385 0.91 29.88 5.35
CA ALA A 385 0.66 29.02 4.20
C ALA A 385 0.36 27.57 4.65
N THR A 386 -0.44 26.87 3.84
CA THR A 386 -0.76 25.45 4.00
C THR A 386 -0.37 24.71 2.72
N THR A 387 0.37 23.62 2.87
CA THR A 387 0.72 22.74 1.75
C THR A 387 0.21 21.34 2.07
N VAL A 388 -0.74 20.89 1.27
CA VAL A 388 -1.43 19.61 1.47
C VAL A 388 -0.82 18.57 0.54
N LEU A 389 -0.31 17.47 1.10
CA LEU A 389 0.19 16.34 0.32
C LEU A 389 -0.90 15.26 0.23
N SER A 390 -1.44 15.09 -0.98
CA SER A 390 -2.61 14.24 -1.27
C SER A 390 -2.19 12.82 -1.66
N ARG A 391 -2.88 11.82 -1.10
CA ARG A 391 -2.64 10.41 -1.46
C ARG A 391 -3.00 10.13 -2.91
N GLY A 392 -4.11 10.69 -3.42
CA GLY A 392 -4.53 10.46 -4.80
C GLY A 392 -3.48 10.93 -5.83
N ILE A 393 -2.77 12.02 -5.54
CA ILE A 393 -1.68 12.51 -6.42
C ILE A 393 -0.46 11.58 -6.35
N ALA A 394 -0.15 11.02 -5.17
CA ALA A 394 0.90 10.01 -5.02
C ALA A 394 0.55 8.68 -5.72
N GLU A 395 -0.72 8.26 -5.68
CA GLU A 395 -1.24 7.07 -6.39
C GLU A 395 -1.18 7.24 -7.92
N LEU A 396 -1.33 8.46 -8.42
CA LEU A 396 -1.07 8.83 -9.83
C LEU A 396 0.43 8.88 -10.19
N GLY A 397 1.34 8.65 -9.25
CA GLY A 397 2.79 8.66 -9.46
C GLY A 397 3.39 10.06 -9.66
N ILE A 398 2.66 11.13 -9.29
CA ILE A 398 3.08 12.52 -9.44
C ILE A 398 3.77 12.98 -8.15
N TYR A 399 5.04 13.37 -8.24
CA TYR A 399 5.85 13.84 -7.11
C TYR A 399 6.50 15.20 -7.41
N PRO A 400 6.52 16.15 -6.45
CA PRO A 400 5.93 16.06 -5.10
C PRO A 400 4.39 15.99 -5.15
N ALA A 401 3.78 15.23 -4.24
CA ALA A 401 2.35 14.93 -4.25
C ALA A 401 1.48 16.07 -3.67
N VAL A 402 1.82 17.33 -3.96
CA VAL A 402 1.16 18.52 -3.42
C VAL A 402 -0.15 18.74 -4.16
N ASP A 403 -1.24 18.93 -3.42
CA ASP A 403 -2.54 19.29 -3.97
C ASP A 403 -2.58 20.77 -4.36
N PRO A 404 -2.80 21.11 -5.64
CA PRO A 404 -2.79 22.49 -6.14
C PRO A 404 -4.07 23.28 -5.80
N LEU A 405 -5.13 22.63 -5.34
CA LEU A 405 -6.41 23.24 -4.98
C LEU A 405 -6.58 23.37 -3.47
N ASP A 406 -6.14 22.37 -2.69
CA ASP A 406 -6.28 22.37 -1.23
C ASP A 406 -5.09 23.08 -0.51
N SER A 407 -3.99 23.36 -1.22
CA SER A 407 -2.87 24.18 -0.71
C SER A 407 -3.15 25.67 -0.88
N THR A 408 -2.83 26.48 0.14
CA THR A 408 -3.13 27.93 0.16
C THR A 408 -1.99 28.76 0.74
N SER A 409 -1.93 30.05 0.42
CA SER A 409 -0.99 31.00 1.03
C SER A 409 -1.60 32.38 1.17
N ARG A 410 -1.37 33.03 2.33
CA ARG A 410 -1.82 34.40 2.62
C ARG A 410 -1.14 35.44 1.73
N ILE A 411 0.09 35.18 1.28
CA ILE A 411 0.83 36.12 0.42
C ILE A 411 0.48 36.00 -1.06
N MET A 412 -0.50 35.15 -1.42
CA MET A 412 -1.03 35.02 -2.79
C MET A 412 -1.94 36.21 -3.15
N ASP A 413 -1.40 37.42 -3.06
CA ASP A 413 -2.04 38.71 -3.31
C ASP A 413 -1.29 39.43 -4.46
N PRO A 414 -1.98 40.00 -5.47
CA PRO A 414 -1.34 40.65 -6.61
C PRO A 414 -0.45 41.86 -6.25
N ASN A 415 -0.63 42.47 -5.07
CA ASN A 415 0.24 43.54 -4.58
C ASN A 415 1.58 43.03 -4.02
N ILE A 416 1.67 41.74 -3.66
CA ILE A 416 2.87 41.10 -3.11
C ILE A 416 3.60 40.30 -4.20
N VAL A 417 2.89 39.38 -4.88
CA VAL A 417 3.50 38.54 -5.92
C VAL A 417 3.58 39.22 -7.30
N GLY A 418 2.87 40.33 -7.49
CA GLY A 418 2.66 40.96 -8.78
C GLY A 418 1.56 40.29 -9.62
N ASN A 419 0.86 41.09 -10.44
CA ASN A 419 -0.27 40.64 -11.26
C ASN A 419 0.08 39.42 -12.14
N ARG A 420 1.27 39.39 -12.79
CA ARG A 420 1.68 38.30 -13.69
C ARG A 420 1.64 36.93 -12.99
N HIS A 421 2.26 36.82 -11.81
CA HIS A 421 2.26 35.57 -11.03
C HIS A 421 0.83 35.23 -10.59
N TYR A 422 0.12 36.21 -10.03
CA TYR A 422 -1.25 36.02 -9.55
C TYR A 422 -2.21 35.50 -10.63
N ASP A 423 -2.24 36.13 -11.81
CA ASP A 423 -3.13 35.78 -12.91
C ASP A 423 -2.84 34.37 -13.46
N ILE A 424 -1.56 33.99 -13.56
CA ILE A 424 -1.14 32.65 -14.00
C ILE A 424 -1.50 31.59 -12.96
N ALA A 425 -1.26 31.85 -11.67
CA ALA A 425 -1.64 30.93 -10.59
C ALA A 425 -3.16 30.70 -10.55
N ARG A 426 -3.97 31.77 -10.71
CA ARG A 426 -5.43 31.66 -10.81
C ARG A 426 -5.89 30.95 -12.08
N GLY A 427 -5.23 31.18 -13.22
CA GLY A 427 -5.50 30.46 -14.48
C GLY A 427 -5.25 28.95 -14.34
N VAL A 428 -4.14 28.56 -13.70
CA VAL A 428 -3.81 27.15 -13.40
C VAL A 428 -4.84 26.52 -12.47
N GLN A 429 -5.18 27.19 -11.35
CA GLN A 429 -6.21 26.70 -10.42
C GLN A 429 -7.56 26.53 -11.11
N LYS A 430 -7.97 27.48 -11.95
CA LYS A 430 -9.22 27.39 -12.70
C LYS A 430 -9.27 26.16 -13.60
N ILE A 431 -8.26 25.94 -14.46
CA ILE A 431 -8.25 24.76 -15.36
C ILE A 431 -8.28 23.44 -14.56
N LEU A 432 -7.61 23.38 -13.42
CA LEU A 432 -7.62 22.20 -12.56
C LEU A 432 -8.97 21.98 -11.85
N GLN A 433 -9.66 23.05 -11.47
CA GLN A 433 -11.00 23.00 -10.89
C GLN A 433 -12.07 22.63 -11.94
N ASP A 434 -12.00 23.23 -13.12
CA ASP A 434 -12.84 22.90 -14.28
C ASP A 434 -12.64 21.40 -14.63
N TYR A 435 -11.40 20.92 -14.71
CA TYR A 435 -11.10 19.50 -14.90
C TYR A 435 -11.68 18.59 -13.79
N LYS A 436 -11.59 18.98 -12.52
CA LYS A 436 -12.20 18.22 -11.41
C LYS A 436 -13.72 18.10 -11.56
N SER A 437 -14.39 19.12 -12.09
CA SER A 437 -15.83 19.04 -12.41
C SER A 437 -16.15 18.17 -13.62
N LEU A 438 -15.25 18.13 -14.62
CA LEU A 438 -15.37 17.25 -15.79
C LEU A 438 -15.03 15.78 -15.47
N GLN A 439 -14.20 15.49 -14.46
CA GLN A 439 -13.85 14.12 -14.07
C GLN A 439 -15.07 13.25 -13.75
N ASP A 440 -16.05 13.78 -13.00
CA ASP A 440 -17.28 13.06 -12.69
C ASP A 440 -18.10 12.77 -13.96
N ILE A 441 -18.16 13.72 -14.89
CA ILE A 441 -18.84 13.56 -16.18
C ILE A 441 -18.14 12.50 -17.04
N ILE A 442 -16.80 12.55 -17.13
CA ILE A 442 -15.98 11.57 -17.85
C ILE A 442 -16.16 10.16 -17.27
N ALA A 443 -16.26 10.02 -15.95
CA ALA A 443 -16.46 8.74 -15.29
C ALA A 443 -17.85 8.12 -15.55
N ILE A 444 -18.87 8.94 -15.86
CA ILE A 444 -20.24 8.50 -16.13
C ILE A 444 -20.52 8.31 -17.63
N LEU A 445 -20.06 9.24 -18.48
CA LEU A 445 -20.40 9.32 -19.89
C LEU A 445 -19.23 9.02 -20.85
N GLY A 446 -17.99 8.97 -20.35
CA GLY A 446 -16.79 8.83 -21.17
C GLY A 446 -16.25 10.16 -21.70
N MET A 447 -15.07 10.11 -22.34
CA MET A 447 -14.38 11.29 -22.90
C MET A 447 -15.03 11.82 -24.19
N ASP A 448 -15.73 10.97 -24.95
CA ASP A 448 -16.20 11.30 -26.29
C ASP A 448 -17.41 12.25 -26.30
N GLU A 449 -18.23 12.19 -25.25
CA GLU A 449 -19.42 13.02 -25.02
C GLU A 449 -19.09 14.47 -24.57
N LEU A 450 -17.82 14.78 -24.35
CA LEU A 450 -17.36 16.14 -24.03
C LEU A 450 -17.32 17.04 -25.29
N SER A 451 -17.51 18.34 -25.11
CA SER A 451 -17.24 19.30 -26.18
C SER A 451 -15.74 19.37 -26.51
N GLU A 452 -15.37 19.83 -27.70
CA GLU A 452 -13.95 19.96 -28.07
C GLU A 452 -13.20 20.95 -27.16
N ASP A 453 -13.87 22.00 -26.67
CA ASP A 453 -13.31 22.95 -25.70
C ASP A 453 -13.09 22.29 -24.31
N ASP A 454 -14.00 21.40 -23.89
CA ASP A 454 -13.84 20.61 -22.65
C ASP A 454 -12.71 19.57 -22.81
N LYS A 455 -12.59 18.90 -23.96
CA LYS A 455 -11.49 17.98 -24.27
C LYS A 455 -10.13 18.69 -24.24
N LEU A 456 -10.04 19.90 -24.80
CA LEU A 456 -8.84 20.74 -24.70
C LEU A 456 -8.55 21.13 -23.24
N THR A 457 -9.57 21.50 -22.47
CA THR A 457 -9.45 21.81 -21.04
C THR A 457 -8.92 20.62 -20.25
N VAL A 458 -9.45 19.42 -20.47
CA VAL A 458 -8.96 18.16 -19.88
C VAL A 458 -7.50 17.89 -20.25
N SER A 459 -7.12 18.03 -21.53
CA SER A 459 -5.73 17.78 -21.94
C SER A 459 -4.75 18.80 -21.34
N ARG A 460 -5.11 20.09 -21.31
CA ARG A 460 -4.30 21.12 -20.61
C ARG A 460 -4.19 20.84 -19.13
N ALA A 461 -5.28 20.45 -18.45
CA ALA A 461 -5.25 20.09 -17.03
C ALA A 461 -4.33 18.89 -16.75
N ARG A 462 -4.39 17.83 -17.58
CA ARG A 462 -3.51 16.67 -17.48
C ARG A 462 -2.03 17.00 -17.73
N LYS A 463 -1.74 17.98 -18.61
CA LYS A 463 -0.38 18.51 -18.81
C LYS A 463 0.09 19.31 -17.60
N ILE A 464 -0.76 20.18 -17.05
CA ILE A 464 -0.49 20.96 -15.83
C ILE A 464 -0.19 20.02 -14.66
N GLN A 465 -1.05 19.02 -14.40
CA GLN A 465 -0.84 18.04 -13.32
C GLN A 465 0.50 17.31 -13.43
N ARG A 466 0.90 16.90 -14.64
CA ARG A 466 2.23 16.29 -14.86
C ARG A 466 3.35 17.31 -14.76
N TYR A 467 3.18 18.54 -15.24
CA TYR A 467 4.20 19.59 -15.19
C TYR A 467 4.44 20.14 -13.77
N LEU A 468 3.49 19.98 -12.85
CA LEU A 468 3.69 20.24 -11.41
C LEU A 468 4.68 19.25 -10.77
N SER A 469 4.91 18.07 -11.36
CA SER A 469 5.99 17.17 -10.92
C SER A 469 7.38 17.74 -11.19
N GLN A 470 8.35 17.38 -10.35
CA GLN A 470 9.70 17.89 -10.42
C GLN A 470 10.71 16.86 -9.88
N PRO A 471 11.83 16.61 -10.59
CA PRO A 471 12.87 15.72 -10.10
C PRO A 471 13.64 16.41 -8.96
N PHE A 472 13.48 15.87 -7.75
CA PHE A 472 14.18 16.33 -6.54
C PHE A 472 15.59 15.75 -6.46
N GLN A 473 16.55 16.52 -5.97
CA GLN A 473 17.93 16.07 -5.86
C GLN A 473 18.13 15.03 -4.76
N VAL A 474 17.41 15.16 -3.65
CA VAL A 474 17.45 14.14 -2.58
C VAL A 474 16.77 12.84 -3.02
N ALA A 475 15.90 12.90 -4.04
CA ALA A 475 15.21 11.74 -4.60
C ALA A 475 15.93 11.08 -5.79
N GLU A 476 17.12 11.55 -6.19
CA GLU A 476 17.85 11.06 -7.38
C GLU A 476 18.16 9.55 -7.30
N VAL A 477 18.47 9.04 -6.09
CA VAL A 477 18.73 7.61 -5.82
C VAL A 477 17.48 6.74 -6.02
N PHE A 478 16.30 7.27 -5.67
CA PHE A 478 15.03 6.52 -5.74
C PHE A 478 14.35 6.63 -7.11
N THR A 479 14.52 7.76 -7.79
CA THR A 479 13.83 8.07 -9.06
C THR A 479 14.68 7.80 -10.30
N GLY A 480 16.01 7.72 -10.16
CA GLY A 480 16.94 7.67 -11.30
C GLY A 480 16.98 8.97 -12.13
N HIS A 481 16.23 10.00 -11.73
CA HIS A 481 16.18 11.29 -12.40
C HIS A 481 17.07 12.30 -11.68
N LYS A 482 17.98 12.93 -12.42
CA LYS A 482 18.86 13.95 -11.87
C LYS A 482 18.07 15.17 -11.36
N GLY A 483 18.33 15.55 -10.12
CA GLY A 483 17.61 16.65 -9.47
C GLY A 483 17.75 17.99 -10.20
N LYS A 484 16.67 18.78 -10.23
CA LYS A 484 16.64 20.12 -10.84
C LYS A 484 15.99 21.15 -9.92
N PHE A 485 16.72 22.23 -9.65
CA PHE A 485 16.20 23.47 -9.10
C PHE A 485 15.60 24.31 -10.23
N VAL A 486 14.37 24.82 -10.06
CA VAL A 486 13.68 25.65 -11.06
C VAL A 486 13.45 27.05 -10.47
N THR A 487 13.77 28.11 -11.21
CA THR A 487 13.55 29.48 -10.73
C THR A 487 12.07 29.88 -10.82
N LEU A 488 11.65 30.87 -10.03
CA LEU A 488 10.28 31.40 -10.06
C LEU A 488 9.91 31.91 -11.47
N GLU A 489 10.80 32.64 -12.14
CA GLU A 489 10.58 33.16 -13.50
C GLU A 489 10.35 32.03 -14.51
N GLN A 490 11.22 31.00 -14.53
CA GLN A 490 11.04 29.81 -15.39
C GLN A 490 9.76 29.02 -15.08
N THR A 491 9.31 29.05 -13.83
CA THR A 491 8.04 28.43 -13.41
C THR A 491 6.87 29.21 -14.00
N ILE A 492 6.85 30.53 -13.79
CA ILE A 492 5.81 31.43 -14.32
C ILE A 492 5.75 31.33 -15.85
N ASP A 493 6.89 31.43 -16.55
CA ASP A 493 6.98 31.32 -18.01
C ASP A 493 6.41 29.97 -18.51
N GLY A 494 6.80 28.87 -17.88
CA GLY A 494 6.37 27.52 -18.29
C GLY A 494 4.87 27.29 -18.14
N PHE A 495 4.25 27.78 -17.05
CA PHE A 495 2.79 27.71 -16.91
C PHE A 495 2.08 28.73 -17.82
N GLU A 496 2.66 29.90 -18.10
CA GLU A 496 2.09 30.88 -19.04
C GLU A 496 1.96 30.30 -20.46
N SER A 497 2.99 29.63 -20.97
CA SER A 497 2.93 28.96 -22.28
C SER A 497 1.91 27.82 -22.36
N ILE A 498 1.69 27.09 -21.26
CA ILE A 498 0.63 26.07 -21.19
C ILE A 498 -0.76 26.72 -21.20
N LEU A 499 -0.96 27.80 -20.42
CA LEU A 499 -2.24 28.53 -20.38
C LEU A 499 -2.61 29.18 -21.72
N LYS A 500 -1.61 29.70 -22.45
CA LYS A 500 -1.79 30.28 -23.80
C LYS A 500 -2.07 29.24 -24.90
N GLY A 501 -1.89 27.95 -24.63
CA GLY A 501 -2.05 26.88 -25.61
C GLY A 501 -0.85 26.67 -26.54
N GLU A 502 0.27 27.38 -26.32
CA GLU A 502 1.51 27.20 -27.10
C GLU A 502 1.99 25.73 -27.03
N MET A 503 1.71 25.07 -25.90
CA MET A 503 2.09 23.69 -25.58
C MET A 503 1.02 22.63 -25.93
N ASP A 504 -0.07 23.01 -26.63
CA ASP A 504 -1.18 22.08 -26.92
C ASP A 504 -0.79 20.93 -27.85
N HIS A 505 0.13 21.19 -28.79
CA HIS A 505 0.64 20.20 -29.74
C HIS A 505 1.59 19.14 -29.13
N ILE A 506 2.03 19.31 -27.88
CA ILE A 506 3.02 18.45 -27.23
C ILE A 506 2.34 17.31 -26.44
N PRO A 507 2.80 16.05 -26.55
CA PRO A 507 2.22 14.91 -25.80
C PRO A 507 2.30 15.08 -24.28
N GLU A 508 1.25 14.67 -23.56
CA GLU A 508 1.15 14.84 -22.10
C GLU A 508 2.31 14.17 -21.32
N VAL A 509 2.87 13.09 -21.85
CA VAL A 509 3.97 12.33 -21.24
C VAL A 509 5.27 13.17 -21.18
N ALA A 510 5.47 14.12 -22.09
CA ALA A 510 6.66 14.96 -22.11
C ALA A 510 6.76 15.91 -20.90
N PHE A 511 5.65 16.17 -20.19
CA PHE A 511 5.61 17.08 -19.04
C PHE A 511 5.99 16.41 -17.71
N TYR A 512 6.06 15.07 -17.67
CA TYR A 512 6.36 14.33 -16.44
C TYR A 512 7.83 14.44 -16.04
N MET A 513 8.10 14.70 -14.75
CA MET A 513 9.42 14.80 -14.12
C MET A 513 10.40 15.74 -14.86
N GLN A 514 9.90 16.84 -15.41
CA GLN A 514 10.72 17.88 -16.05
C GLN A 514 11.03 19.06 -15.11
N GLY A 515 12.10 19.78 -15.42
CA GLY A 515 12.46 21.03 -14.73
C GLY A 515 11.73 22.21 -15.36
N ALA A 516 12.46 22.98 -16.17
CA ALA A 516 11.95 24.12 -16.94
C ALA A 516 11.23 23.67 -18.23
N ILE A 517 10.52 24.58 -18.87
CA ILE A 517 9.70 24.29 -20.06
C ILE A 517 10.55 23.78 -21.26
N ASP A 518 11.79 24.26 -21.38
CA ASP A 518 12.79 23.76 -22.37
C ASP A 518 13.05 22.25 -22.27
N ASP A 519 12.95 21.68 -21.07
CA ASP A 519 13.14 20.25 -20.87
C ASP A 519 11.96 19.45 -21.45
N VAL A 520 10.75 20.01 -21.40
CA VAL A 520 9.54 19.43 -22.03
C VAL A 520 9.72 19.40 -23.55
N HIS A 521 10.24 20.48 -24.17
CA HIS A 521 10.53 20.48 -25.61
C HIS A 521 11.60 19.43 -25.98
N LYS A 522 12.70 19.34 -25.23
CA LYS A 522 13.73 18.30 -25.47
C LYS A 522 13.15 16.89 -25.32
N LYS A 523 12.28 16.68 -24.32
CA LYS A 523 11.61 15.39 -24.11
C LYS A 523 10.61 15.09 -25.22
N ALA A 524 9.90 16.10 -25.71
CA ALA A 524 9.02 15.99 -26.88
C ALA A 524 9.81 15.65 -28.15
N ASP A 525 10.96 16.27 -28.40
CA ASP A 525 11.86 15.95 -29.52
C ASP A 525 12.44 14.54 -29.41
N GLU A 526 12.81 14.08 -28.21
CA GLU A 526 13.22 12.69 -27.96
C GLU A 526 12.08 11.72 -28.23
N LEU A 527 10.88 12.01 -27.72
CA LEU A 527 9.67 11.21 -27.96
C LEU A 527 9.27 11.24 -29.44
N ALA A 528 9.49 12.35 -30.16
CA ALA A 528 9.22 12.49 -31.59
C ALA A 528 10.23 11.68 -32.42
N LYS A 529 11.53 11.69 -32.06
CA LYS A 529 12.54 10.84 -32.71
C LYS A 529 12.34 9.36 -32.38
N GLN A 530 11.90 9.04 -31.16
CA GLN A 530 11.47 7.70 -30.78
C GLN A 530 10.18 7.31 -31.50
N SER A 531 9.23 8.22 -31.70
CA SER A 531 8.00 7.95 -32.44
C SER A 531 8.23 7.84 -33.94
N GLU A 532 9.13 8.61 -34.56
CA GLU A 532 9.55 8.41 -35.95
C GLU A 532 10.25 7.05 -36.12
N GLN A 533 11.07 6.65 -35.15
CA GLN A 533 11.62 5.29 -35.10
C GLN A 533 10.51 4.23 -34.86
N MET A 534 9.48 4.52 -34.07
CA MET A 534 8.33 3.63 -33.85
C MET A 534 7.25 3.66 -34.94
N ILE A 535 7.18 4.69 -35.80
CA ILE A 535 6.33 4.72 -37.00
C ILE A 535 6.91 3.79 -38.07
N SER A 536 8.20 3.46 -37.98
CA SER A 536 8.79 2.31 -38.69
C SER A 536 8.48 0.94 -38.03
N SER A 537 7.82 0.92 -36.86
CA SER A 537 7.54 -0.29 -36.08
C SER A 537 6.34 -0.15 -35.11
N GLU A 538 5.12 0.08 -35.63
CA GLU A 538 3.91 0.12 -34.79
C GLU A 538 3.75 -1.18 -33.97
N LYS A 539 3.47 -1.04 -32.68
CA LYS A 539 3.24 -2.16 -31.74
C LYS A 539 2.16 -1.81 -30.70
N PRO A 540 1.29 -2.76 -30.33
CA PRO A 540 0.27 -2.58 -29.29
C PRO A 540 0.87 -2.51 -27.89
N GLN A 541 0.04 -2.09 -26.93
CA GLN A 541 0.46 -1.53 -25.63
C GLN A 541 1.17 -2.52 -24.68
N PHE A 542 1.04 -3.83 -24.93
CA PHE A 542 2.12 -4.78 -24.67
C PHE A 542 2.31 -5.63 -25.94
N PRO A 543 3.48 -5.58 -26.62
CA PRO A 543 3.69 -6.45 -27.76
C PRO A 543 3.77 -7.90 -27.28
N PRO A 544 3.11 -8.85 -27.96
CA PRO A 544 3.17 -10.26 -27.60
C PRO A 544 4.62 -10.73 -27.51
N SER A 545 4.94 -11.43 -26.42
CA SER A 545 6.31 -11.89 -26.15
C SER A 545 6.62 -13.11 -27.01
N ILE A 546 7.17 -12.86 -28.20
CA ILE A 546 7.55 -13.89 -29.17
C ILE A 546 9.07 -14.06 -29.17
N GLY A 547 9.54 -15.23 -28.75
CA GLY A 547 10.95 -15.59 -28.71
C GLY A 547 11.41 -16.40 -29.93
N TRP A 548 12.73 -16.45 -30.15
CA TRP A 548 13.36 -17.35 -31.13
C TRP A 548 14.40 -18.26 -30.47
N MET A 549 14.40 -19.56 -30.80
CA MET A 549 15.44 -20.50 -30.37
C MET A 549 16.63 -20.49 -31.33
N ALA A 550 17.72 -19.83 -30.93
CA ALA A 550 18.90 -19.70 -31.77
C ALA A 550 19.71 -21.00 -31.88
N LYS A 551 20.04 -21.41 -33.12
CA LYS A 551 20.88 -22.59 -33.42
C LYS A 551 22.19 -22.26 -34.18
N HIS A 552 22.37 -21.03 -34.68
CA HIS A 552 23.54 -20.62 -35.47
C HIS A 552 24.82 -20.46 -34.65
N LEU A 553 25.93 -21.01 -35.15
CA LEU A 553 27.30 -20.95 -34.60
C LEU A 553 28.00 -19.56 -34.60
N ASP A 554 27.28 -18.42 -34.74
CA ASP A 554 27.93 -17.10 -34.67
C ASP A 554 28.35 -16.76 -33.22
N LYS A 555 29.48 -16.06 -33.07
CA LYS A 555 30.14 -15.82 -31.77
C LYS A 555 29.67 -14.55 -31.05
N ASN A 556 28.87 -13.71 -31.72
CA ASN A 556 28.45 -12.41 -31.21
C ASN A 556 26.94 -12.39 -30.96
N ILE A 557 26.55 -12.58 -29.69
CA ILE A 557 25.14 -12.64 -29.30
C ILE A 557 24.40 -11.32 -29.53
N VAL A 558 25.09 -10.17 -29.39
CA VAL A 558 24.50 -8.83 -29.62
C VAL A 558 24.08 -8.66 -31.08
N ARG A 559 24.85 -9.22 -32.01
CA ARG A 559 24.49 -9.21 -33.43
C ARG A 559 23.21 -10.02 -33.66
N LEU A 560 23.13 -11.23 -33.12
CA LEU A 560 21.95 -12.09 -33.20
C LEU A 560 20.71 -11.41 -32.58
N CYS A 561 20.84 -10.79 -31.40
CA CYS A 561 19.75 -10.03 -30.78
C CYS A 561 19.25 -8.88 -31.67
N LYS A 562 20.16 -8.14 -32.33
CA LYS A 562 19.79 -7.05 -33.26
C LYS A 562 19.13 -7.57 -34.53
N GLU A 563 19.62 -8.67 -35.08
CA GLU A 563 19.11 -9.30 -36.31
C GLU A 563 17.69 -9.85 -36.11
N TYR A 564 17.49 -10.70 -35.11
CA TYR A 564 16.15 -11.23 -34.78
C TYR A 564 15.21 -10.17 -34.21
N GLY A 565 15.72 -9.18 -33.48
CA GLY A 565 14.95 -8.00 -33.06
C GLY A 565 14.40 -7.22 -34.25
N GLY A 566 15.19 -7.05 -35.32
CA GLY A 566 14.76 -6.42 -36.57
C GLY A 566 13.73 -7.23 -37.38
N ILE A 567 13.71 -8.55 -37.24
CA ILE A 567 12.65 -9.43 -37.78
C ILE A 567 11.36 -9.29 -36.98
N GLY A 568 11.46 -9.00 -35.68
CA GLY A 568 10.34 -8.63 -34.81
C GLY A 568 10.17 -9.46 -33.55
N PHE A 569 11.12 -10.35 -33.24
CA PHE A 569 11.21 -11.12 -32.00
C PHE A 569 11.50 -10.21 -30.79
N THR A 570 11.08 -10.63 -29.59
CA THR A 570 11.24 -9.87 -28.34
C THR A 570 12.36 -10.39 -27.44
N PHE A 571 12.65 -11.70 -27.47
CA PHE A 571 13.74 -12.34 -26.73
C PHE A 571 14.35 -13.52 -27.52
N LEU A 572 15.50 -14.02 -27.08
CA LEU A 572 16.16 -15.21 -27.64
C LEU A 572 16.31 -16.30 -26.58
N VAL A 573 16.03 -17.54 -26.96
CA VAL A 573 16.43 -18.73 -26.19
C VAL A 573 17.83 -19.13 -26.66
N TYR A 574 18.81 -19.08 -25.75
CA TYR A 574 20.23 -19.26 -26.08
C TYR A 574 20.94 -20.15 -25.04
N PRO A 575 21.87 -21.04 -25.42
CA PRO A 575 22.49 -21.97 -24.49
C PRO A 575 23.52 -21.32 -23.56
N ALA A 576 23.41 -21.53 -22.25
CA ALA A 576 24.29 -20.92 -21.24
C ALA A 576 25.76 -21.35 -21.38
N GLY A 577 26.00 -22.62 -21.71
CA GLY A 577 27.35 -23.11 -22.02
C GLY A 577 28.00 -22.50 -23.27
N GLY A 578 27.22 -21.80 -24.10
CA GLY A 578 27.59 -21.41 -25.46
C GLY A 578 27.43 -22.58 -26.46
N LEU A 579 27.19 -22.25 -27.72
CA LEU A 579 26.76 -23.22 -28.76
C LEU A 579 27.74 -24.39 -28.98
N ARG A 580 29.05 -24.15 -28.86
CA ARG A 580 30.09 -25.19 -28.97
C ARG A 580 29.95 -26.27 -27.89
N ARG A 581 29.54 -25.88 -26.69
CA ARG A 581 29.30 -26.77 -25.56
C ARG A 581 27.91 -27.39 -25.64
N PHE A 582 26.90 -26.64 -26.10
CA PHE A 582 25.54 -27.13 -26.30
C PHE A 582 25.46 -28.30 -27.31
N PHE A 583 26.10 -28.15 -28.48
CA PHE A 583 26.10 -29.17 -29.55
C PHE A 583 27.16 -30.26 -29.40
N TRP A 584 27.95 -30.23 -28.31
CA TRP A 584 28.88 -31.33 -28.02
C TRP A 584 28.10 -32.61 -27.69
N LYS A 585 28.63 -33.76 -28.12
CA LYS A 585 28.06 -35.08 -27.85
C LYS A 585 29.13 -35.97 -27.23
N PRO A 586 28.90 -36.55 -26.04
CA PRO A 586 29.83 -37.52 -25.45
C PRO A 586 29.91 -38.77 -26.33
N LYS A 587 31.12 -39.32 -26.55
CA LYS A 587 31.31 -40.54 -27.35
C LYS A 587 31.83 -41.70 -26.52
N ILE A 588 32.72 -41.43 -25.56
CA ILE A 588 33.35 -42.44 -24.71
C ILE A 588 33.59 -41.91 -23.29
N SER A 589 33.68 -42.84 -22.33
CA SER A 589 34.07 -42.54 -20.95
C SER A 589 35.48 -41.92 -20.92
N GLY A 590 35.56 -40.69 -20.42
CA GLY A 590 36.78 -39.87 -20.43
C GLY A 590 36.76 -38.67 -21.40
N ASP A 591 35.77 -38.55 -22.28
CA ASP A 591 35.58 -37.32 -23.07
C ASP A 591 35.17 -36.14 -22.15
N CYS A 592 35.94 -35.04 -22.17
CA CYS A 592 35.57 -33.81 -21.47
C CYS A 592 34.73 -32.88 -22.36
N PRO A 593 33.64 -32.27 -21.85
CA PRO A 593 32.88 -31.28 -22.59
C PRO A 593 33.69 -29.98 -22.77
N PRO A 594 33.44 -29.20 -23.83
CA PRO A 594 34.06 -27.89 -24.01
C PRO A 594 33.81 -26.98 -22.80
N PRO A 595 34.74 -26.10 -22.43
CA PRO A 595 34.51 -25.11 -21.38
C PRO A 595 33.37 -24.17 -21.79
N ILE A 596 32.70 -23.58 -20.79
CA ILE A 596 31.69 -22.55 -21.01
C ILE A 596 32.34 -21.37 -21.76
N HIS A 597 31.72 -20.96 -22.87
CA HIS A 597 32.26 -19.93 -23.76
C HIS A 597 31.15 -18.96 -24.20
N LEU A 598 30.68 -18.15 -23.25
CA LEU A 598 29.65 -17.12 -23.45
C LEU A 598 29.97 -15.86 -22.62
N PRO A 599 30.94 -15.02 -23.02
CA PRO A 599 31.42 -13.91 -22.19
C PRO A 599 30.32 -12.90 -21.83
N ASP A 600 30.23 -12.56 -20.55
CA ASP A 600 29.28 -11.60 -19.97
C ASP A 600 29.41 -10.20 -20.60
N GLN A 601 30.66 -9.74 -20.78
CA GLN A 601 31.02 -8.42 -21.32
C GLN A 601 30.48 -8.12 -22.73
N GLN A 602 29.85 -9.09 -23.41
CA GLN A 602 29.16 -8.84 -24.67
C GLN A 602 27.94 -7.91 -24.50
N MET A 603 27.25 -7.93 -23.35
CA MET A 603 26.14 -7.00 -23.08
C MET A 603 25.97 -6.67 -21.58
N ASN A 604 25.29 -5.57 -21.28
CA ASN A 604 24.95 -5.18 -19.90
C ASN A 604 24.12 -6.26 -19.19
N THR A 605 24.25 -6.38 -17.87
CA THR A 605 23.52 -7.35 -17.04
C THR A 605 22.00 -7.26 -17.19
N GLU A 606 21.45 -6.05 -17.30
CA GLU A 606 20.01 -5.83 -17.57
C GLU A 606 19.56 -6.39 -18.95
N HIS A 607 20.45 -6.45 -19.93
CA HIS A 607 20.13 -7.01 -21.24
C HIS A 607 20.15 -8.54 -21.22
N TRP A 608 21.02 -9.16 -20.42
CA TRP A 608 21.01 -10.60 -20.18
C TRP A 608 19.67 -11.04 -19.58
N SER A 609 19.22 -10.39 -18.50
CA SER A 609 17.94 -10.74 -17.84
C SER A 609 16.70 -10.44 -18.69
N LYS A 610 16.73 -9.40 -19.54
CA LYS A 610 15.60 -8.95 -20.34
C LYS A 610 15.43 -9.66 -21.70
N TYR A 611 16.53 -9.96 -22.39
CA TYR A 611 16.50 -10.43 -23.78
C TYR A 611 16.93 -11.89 -23.96
N ILE A 612 17.57 -12.51 -22.96
CA ILE A 612 18.09 -13.88 -23.06
C ILE A 612 17.39 -14.81 -22.07
N MET A 613 16.74 -15.84 -22.60
CA MET A 613 16.32 -17.01 -21.83
C MET A 613 17.39 -18.09 -21.98
N CYS A 614 18.08 -18.43 -20.88
CA CYS A 614 19.14 -19.42 -20.93
C CYS A 614 18.59 -20.85 -21.04
N ARG A 615 19.10 -21.65 -21.99
CA ARG A 615 18.86 -23.11 -22.07
C ARG A 615 20.07 -23.88 -21.54
N LEU A 616 19.82 -24.97 -20.81
CA LEU A 616 20.84 -25.93 -20.38
C LEU A 616 21.42 -26.70 -21.59
N SER A 617 22.70 -27.06 -21.56
CA SER A 617 23.33 -27.87 -22.62
C SER A 617 22.62 -29.21 -22.87
N ASP A 618 22.34 -29.49 -24.14
CA ASP A 618 21.45 -30.59 -24.57
C ASP A 618 21.96 -31.99 -24.21
N TRP A 619 23.27 -32.16 -24.03
CA TRP A 619 23.88 -33.43 -23.63
C TRP A 619 23.82 -33.71 -22.12
N ILE A 620 23.51 -32.71 -21.28
CA ILE A 620 23.45 -32.89 -19.82
C ILE A 620 22.24 -33.76 -19.48
N ASP A 621 22.50 -34.92 -18.88
CA ASP A 621 21.48 -35.91 -18.53
C ASP A 621 21.82 -36.63 -17.21
N PRO A 622 21.40 -36.06 -16.06
CA PRO A 622 21.65 -36.66 -14.74
C PRO A 622 21.02 -38.05 -14.56
N ASP A 623 19.91 -38.32 -15.27
CA ASP A 623 19.14 -39.56 -15.20
C ASP A 623 19.52 -40.58 -16.29
N SER A 624 20.64 -40.33 -17.00
CA SER A 624 21.24 -41.27 -17.94
C SER A 624 21.44 -42.67 -17.33
N SER A 625 21.16 -43.69 -18.15
CA SER A 625 21.44 -45.10 -17.85
C SER A 625 22.93 -45.40 -17.68
N GLU A 626 23.79 -44.62 -18.35
CA GLU A 626 25.24 -44.70 -18.25
C GLU A 626 25.74 -43.98 -16.98
N PRO A 627 26.28 -44.68 -15.96
CA PRO A 627 26.58 -44.07 -14.66
C PRO A 627 27.63 -42.97 -14.73
N TRP A 628 28.59 -43.08 -15.65
CA TRP A 628 29.65 -42.09 -15.85
C TRP A 628 29.09 -40.79 -16.45
N LEU A 629 28.16 -40.89 -17.40
CA LEU A 629 27.51 -39.73 -18.03
C LEU A 629 26.56 -39.04 -17.04
N ALA A 630 25.84 -39.81 -16.22
CA ALA A 630 25.03 -39.28 -15.13
C ALA A 630 25.87 -38.47 -14.11
N SER A 631 27.01 -39.01 -13.67
CA SER A 631 27.93 -38.31 -12.76
C SER A 631 28.49 -37.03 -13.40
N LEU A 632 28.97 -37.12 -14.64
CA LEU A 632 29.48 -35.96 -15.40
C LEU A 632 28.41 -34.88 -15.59
N SER A 633 27.15 -35.29 -15.77
CA SER A 633 26.01 -34.39 -15.92
C SER A 633 25.64 -33.66 -14.64
N VAL A 634 25.80 -34.29 -13.47
CA VAL A 634 25.59 -33.63 -12.15
C VAL A 634 26.53 -32.43 -11.99
N ASP A 635 27.83 -32.64 -12.19
CA ASP A 635 28.85 -31.60 -12.00
C ASP A 635 28.63 -30.42 -12.97
N HIS A 636 28.33 -30.74 -14.23
CA HIS A 636 28.14 -29.73 -15.27
C HIS A 636 26.76 -29.06 -15.28
N PHE A 637 25.75 -29.67 -14.67
CA PHE A 637 24.46 -29.04 -14.38
C PHE A 637 24.66 -27.88 -13.39
N CYS A 638 25.34 -28.13 -12.28
CA CYS A 638 25.68 -27.10 -11.29
C CYS A 638 26.54 -26.00 -11.92
N GLN A 639 27.56 -26.37 -12.70
CA GLN A 639 28.44 -25.40 -13.37
C GLN A 639 27.69 -24.45 -14.33
N GLU A 640 26.70 -24.95 -15.08
CA GLU A 640 25.92 -24.08 -15.98
C GLU A 640 24.91 -23.21 -15.22
N LEU A 641 24.30 -23.70 -14.13
CA LEU A 641 23.44 -22.87 -13.27
C LEU A 641 24.21 -21.75 -12.57
N GLU A 642 25.41 -22.04 -12.04
CA GLU A 642 26.30 -21.02 -11.47
C GLU A 642 26.65 -19.94 -12.51
N TYR A 643 26.86 -20.33 -13.77
CA TYR A 643 27.15 -19.38 -14.84
C TYR A 643 25.92 -18.54 -15.25
N MET A 644 24.73 -19.13 -15.33
CA MET A 644 23.49 -18.37 -15.57
C MET A 644 23.25 -17.33 -14.47
N ARG A 645 23.53 -17.68 -13.21
CA ARG A 645 23.50 -16.76 -12.08
C ARG A 645 24.52 -15.62 -12.24
N TYR A 646 25.75 -15.93 -12.66
CA TYR A 646 26.78 -14.91 -12.93
C TYR A 646 26.36 -13.92 -14.03
N LEU A 647 25.65 -14.38 -15.06
CA LEU A 647 25.07 -13.53 -16.11
C LEU A 647 23.85 -12.70 -15.63
N GLY A 648 23.30 -12.97 -14.44
CA GLY A 648 22.08 -12.31 -13.94
C GLY A 648 20.79 -12.82 -14.59
N VAL A 649 20.79 -14.02 -15.17
CA VAL A 649 19.60 -14.59 -15.84
C VAL A 649 18.71 -15.31 -14.81
N HIS A 650 17.46 -14.87 -14.70
CA HIS A 650 16.52 -15.36 -13.67
C HIS A 650 15.72 -16.60 -14.05
N LYS A 651 15.72 -17.03 -15.32
CA LYS A 651 14.92 -18.19 -15.80
C LYS A 651 15.75 -19.13 -16.68
N VAL A 652 15.74 -20.42 -16.35
CA VAL A 652 16.43 -21.49 -17.09
C VAL A 652 15.46 -22.43 -17.78
N LEU A 653 15.69 -22.72 -19.06
CA LEU A 653 15.00 -23.74 -19.84
C LEU A 653 15.73 -25.09 -19.76
N ILE A 654 15.04 -26.11 -19.25
CA ILE A 654 15.51 -27.50 -19.14
C ILE A 654 14.55 -28.39 -19.96
N VAL A 655 15.07 -29.39 -20.66
CA VAL A 655 14.24 -30.37 -21.38
C VAL A 655 14.09 -31.62 -20.53
N LEU A 656 12.86 -32.07 -20.28
CA LEU A 656 12.62 -33.39 -19.70
C LEU A 656 12.77 -34.46 -20.80
N LYS A 657 13.64 -35.45 -20.55
CA LYS A 657 14.03 -36.48 -21.53
C LYS A 657 13.44 -37.86 -21.24
N HIS A 658 13.15 -38.15 -19.98
CA HIS A 658 12.77 -39.47 -19.49
C HIS A 658 11.41 -39.44 -18.82
N PHE A 659 10.69 -40.56 -18.85
CA PHE A 659 9.42 -40.76 -18.13
C PHE A 659 9.53 -40.50 -16.61
N ALA A 660 10.71 -40.73 -16.02
CA ALA A 660 11.02 -40.41 -14.63
C ALA A 660 12.43 -39.81 -14.54
N SER A 661 12.56 -38.66 -13.89
CA SER A 661 13.85 -37.93 -13.76
C SER A 661 14.19 -37.60 -12.29
N PRO A 662 14.37 -38.61 -11.41
CA PRO A 662 14.54 -38.40 -9.97
C PRO A 662 15.87 -37.75 -9.58
N ARG A 663 16.97 -37.95 -10.32
CA ARG A 663 18.24 -37.29 -10.02
C ARG A 663 18.19 -35.82 -10.40
N LEU A 664 17.61 -35.49 -11.57
CA LEU A 664 17.34 -34.11 -11.96
C LEU A 664 16.46 -33.40 -10.93
N ALA A 665 15.38 -34.04 -10.45
CA ALA A 665 14.53 -33.48 -9.40
C ALA A 665 15.32 -33.20 -8.10
N ASN A 666 16.19 -34.11 -7.68
CA ASN A 666 17.07 -33.90 -6.51
C ASN A 666 18.04 -32.71 -6.71
N LEU A 667 18.63 -32.56 -7.90
CA LEU A 667 19.51 -31.42 -8.21
C LEU A 667 18.74 -30.08 -8.19
N VAL A 668 17.54 -30.04 -8.77
CA VAL A 668 16.65 -28.88 -8.70
C VAL A 668 16.33 -28.55 -7.25
N ASN A 669 16.06 -29.55 -6.41
CA ASN A 669 15.75 -29.40 -4.98
C ASN A 669 16.91 -28.80 -4.18
N GLN A 670 18.14 -29.26 -4.42
CA GLN A 670 19.33 -28.72 -3.78
C GLN A 670 19.61 -27.25 -4.18
N ASN A 671 19.21 -26.85 -5.39
CA ASN A 671 19.51 -25.54 -5.96
C ASN A 671 18.37 -24.49 -5.82
N ARG A 672 17.27 -24.79 -5.12
CA ARG A 672 16.10 -23.89 -5.03
C ARG A 672 16.38 -22.52 -4.40
N LEU A 673 17.31 -22.45 -3.46
CA LEU A 673 17.59 -21.21 -2.69
C LEU A 673 18.30 -20.13 -3.54
N PHE A 674 18.76 -20.46 -4.75
CA PHE A 674 19.63 -19.57 -5.55
C PHE A 674 18.89 -18.54 -6.44
N GLY A 675 17.55 -18.44 -6.35
CA GLY A 675 16.79 -17.34 -6.96
C GLY A 675 16.59 -17.43 -8.48
N ILE A 676 16.64 -18.65 -9.04
CA ILE A 676 16.38 -18.94 -10.45
C ILE A 676 15.04 -19.69 -10.57
N ASP A 677 14.22 -19.31 -11.55
CA ASP A 677 13.01 -20.02 -11.98
C ASP A 677 13.36 -21.12 -12.99
N PHE A 678 12.79 -22.30 -12.80
CA PHE A 678 13.01 -23.45 -13.67
C PHE A 678 11.82 -23.62 -14.62
N LEU A 679 12.10 -23.61 -15.92
CA LEU A 679 11.14 -23.84 -17.00
C LEU A 679 11.42 -25.20 -17.65
N PHE A 680 10.48 -26.13 -17.55
CA PHE A 680 10.60 -27.48 -18.10
C PHE A 680 9.87 -27.60 -19.43
N LEU A 681 10.60 -27.96 -20.48
CA LEU A 681 10.06 -28.22 -21.81
C LEU A 681 9.60 -29.67 -21.91
N LEU A 682 8.33 -29.90 -22.24
CA LEU A 682 7.76 -31.20 -22.58
C LEU A 682 7.21 -31.19 -24.03
N PRO A 683 7.48 -32.22 -24.85
CA PRO A 683 6.83 -32.39 -26.14
C PRO A 683 5.37 -32.83 -25.99
N THR A 684 4.47 -32.38 -26.87
CA THR A 684 3.05 -32.79 -26.91
C THR A 684 2.81 -34.20 -27.50
N LYS A 685 3.85 -35.04 -27.54
CA LYS A 685 3.79 -36.43 -28.02
C LYS A 685 4.69 -37.34 -27.17
N ILE A 686 4.08 -38.34 -26.54
CA ILE A 686 4.70 -39.21 -25.54
C ILE A 686 5.81 -40.09 -26.11
N SER A 687 5.71 -40.45 -27.40
CA SER A 687 6.75 -41.22 -28.10
C SER A 687 8.14 -40.56 -28.09
N ASN A 688 8.19 -39.25 -27.84
CA ASN A 688 9.44 -38.51 -27.76
C ASN A 688 10.24 -38.80 -26.46
N PHE A 689 9.61 -39.40 -25.44
CA PHE A 689 10.27 -39.89 -24.22
C PHE A 689 10.77 -41.34 -24.35
N GLY A 690 10.39 -42.06 -25.41
CA GLY A 690 10.81 -43.44 -25.69
C GLY A 690 9.66 -44.38 -26.04
N THR A 691 9.96 -45.67 -26.15
CA THR A 691 8.96 -46.73 -26.39
C THR A 691 8.15 -47.01 -25.12
N VAL A 692 6.86 -46.68 -25.16
CA VAL A 692 5.90 -46.96 -24.09
C VAL A 692 5.63 -48.47 -24.02
N ALA A 693 5.80 -49.08 -22.85
CA ALA A 693 5.23 -50.40 -22.54
C ALA A 693 3.82 -50.22 -21.98
N ASP A 694 2.91 -51.17 -22.25
CA ASP A 694 1.44 -51.13 -22.00
C ASP A 694 1.00 -50.49 -20.66
N CYS A 695 0.96 -49.15 -20.59
CA CYS A 695 0.66 -48.39 -19.38
C CYS A 695 -0.05 -47.07 -19.71
N VAL A 696 -1.02 -46.73 -18.88
CA VAL A 696 -1.88 -45.53 -18.97
C VAL A 696 -1.12 -44.30 -18.45
N MET A 697 0.00 -43.95 -19.09
CA MET A 697 0.72 -42.70 -18.82
C MET A 697 0.46 -41.68 -19.92
N ASP A 698 0.23 -40.44 -19.50
CA ASP A 698 0.12 -39.24 -20.33
C ASP A 698 1.25 -38.25 -19.97
N ILE A 699 1.44 -37.22 -20.79
CA ILE A 699 2.53 -36.24 -20.62
C ILE A 699 2.28 -35.39 -19.37
N TRP A 700 1.01 -35.13 -19.02
CA TRP A 700 0.64 -34.50 -17.77
C TRP A 700 1.13 -35.30 -16.55
N THR A 701 1.02 -36.64 -16.56
CA THR A 701 1.53 -37.52 -15.49
C THR A 701 3.05 -37.41 -15.33
N ILE A 702 3.81 -37.37 -16.44
CA ILE A 702 5.27 -37.19 -16.41
C ILE A 702 5.63 -35.86 -15.74
N TRP A 703 4.96 -34.76 -16.11
CA TRP A 703 5.14 -33.46 -15.49
C TRP A 703 4.78 -33.49 -13.99
N ARG A 704 3.59 -33.99 -13.65
CA ARG A 704 3.06 -34.04 -12.27
C ARG A 704 3.94 -34.87 -11.33
N ASP A 705 4.42 -36.04 -11.75
CA ASP A 705 5.34 -36.85 -10.94
C ASP A 705 6.68 -36.14 -10.76
N PHE A 706 7.21 -35.49 -11.80
CA PHE A 706 8.44 -34.70 -11.70
C PHE A 706 8.30 -33.49 -10.76
N ARG A 707 7.23 -32.67 -10.87
CA ARG A 707 7.00 -31.54 -9.96
C ARG A 707 6.72 -32.00 -8.53
N THR A 708 6.12 -33.18 -8.34
CA THR A 708 5.89 -33.77 -7.00
C THR A 708 7.20 -34.21 -6.35
N LEU A 709 8.14 -34.81 -7.09
CA LEU A 709 9.52 -35.03 -6.64
C LEU A 709 10.24 -33.70 -6.35
N CYS A 710 9.91 -32.65 -7.09
CA CYS A 710 10.31 -31.27 -6.81
C CYS A 710 9.42 -30.56 -5.75
N THR A 711 8.73 -31.33 -4.90
CA THR A 711 7.83 -30.93 -3.80
C THR A 711 6.88 -29.78 -4.15
N ASN A 712 6.42 -29.72 -5.40
CA ASN A 712 5.50 -28.71 -5.92
C ASN A 712 5.92 -27.26 -5.59
N SER A 713 7.20 -26.91 -5.83
CA SER A 713 7.68 -25.52 -5.67
C SER A 713 7.07 -24.56 -6.70
N SER A 714 6.73 -23.34 -6.27
CA SER A 714 6.19 -22.26 -7.13
C SER A 714 7.20 -21.68 -8.14
N ARG A 715 8.50 -21.99 -8.00
CA ARG A 715 9.55 -21.64 -9.00
C ARG A 715 9.62 -22.62 -10.17
N LEU A 716 8.74 -23.62 -10.21
CA LEU A 716 8.64 -24.59 -11.31
C LEU A 716 7.55 -24.13 -12.27
N SER A 717 7.91 -24.01 -13.54
CA SER A 717 6.99 -23.67 -14.62
C SER A 717 7.17 -24.63 -15.78
N VAL A 718 6.12 -24.79 -16.59
CA VAL A 718 6.12 -25.71 -17.73
C VAL A 718 6.02 -24.97 -19.06
N ALA A 719 6.66 -25.54 -20.08
CA ALA A 719 6.57 -25.15 -21.47
C ALA A 719 6.15 -26.36 -22.32
N LEU A 720 5.17 -26.16 -23.20
CA LEU A 720 4.69 -27.20 -24.11
C LEU A 720 5.29 -27.00 -25.50
N SER A 721 5.99 -28.01 -26.01
CA SER A 721 6.53 -28.04 -27.37
C SER A 721 5.59 -28.79 -28.29
N LEU A 722 4.87 -28.05 -29.12
CA LEU A 722 3.91 -28.62 -30.05
C LEU A 722 4.64 -29.42 -31.14
N THR A 723 4.19 -30.65 -31.34
CA THR A 723 4.68 -31.60 -32.34
C THR A 723 3.71 -31.67 -33.53
N ALA A 724 4.16 -32.22 -34.67
CA ALA A 724 3.34 -32.33 -35.87
C ALA A 724 2.05 -33.15 -35.61
N ASP A 725 2.18 -34.27 -34.89
CA ASP A 725 1.05 -35.00 -34.30
C ASP A 725 0.87 -34.57 -32.85
N LEU A 726 -0.38 -34.48 -32.38
CA LEU A 726 -0.74 -34.21 -30.99
C LEU A 726 -1.31 -35.49 -30.36
N ASP A 727 -0.95 -35.79 -29.11
CA ASP A 727 -1.57 -36.88 -28.36
C ASP A 727 -3.02 -36.54 -27.94
N SER A 728 -3.81 -37.57 -27.64
CA SER A 728 -5.25 -37.46 -27.34
C SER A 728 -5.61 -36.69 -26.06
N GLU A 729 -4.64 -36.35 -25.21
CA GLU A 729 -4.84 -35.44 -24.08
C GLU A 729 -4.93 -33.97 -24.49
N PHE A 730 -4.45 -33.62 -25.69
CA PHE A 730 -4.53 -32.29 -26.28
C PHE A 730 -5.67 -32.13 -27.30
N ASP A 731 -6.53 -33.16 -27.44
CA ASP A 731 -7.74 -33.08 -28.25
C ASP A 731 -8.80 -32.20 -27.56
N LEU A 732 -9.29 -31.19 -28.27
CA LEU A 732 -10.32 -30.25 -27.81
C LEU A 732 -11.68 -30.94 -27.62
N HIS A 733 -11.92 -32.09 -28.25
CA HIS A 733 -13.10 -32.92 -27.98
C HIS A 733 -12.99 -33.64 -26.62
N ASN A 734 -11.78 -33.97 -26.18
CA ASN A 734 -11.49 -34.57 -24.87
C ASN A 734 -11.31 -33.48 -23.79
N ASN A 735 -12.38 -32.71 -23.58
CA ASN A 735 -12.38 -31.47 -22.79
C ASN A 735 -11.66 -31.57 -21.42
N LEU A 736 -11.83 -32.68 -20.71
CA LEU A 736 -11.34 -32.81 -19.33
C LEU A 736 -9.83 -33.06 -19.26
N SER A 737 -9.28 -33.85 -20.17
CA SER A 737 -7.83 -34.14 -20.20
C SER A 737 -7.02 -32.88 -20.50
N LEU A 738 -7.51 -32.06 -21.43
CA LEU A 738 -6.94 -30.76 -21.80
C LEU A 738 -7.10 -29.71 -20.70
N ARG A 739 -8.25 -29.67 -20.00
CA ARG A 739 -8.50 -28.73 -18.89
C ARG A 739 -7.50 -28.84 -17.74
N ARG A 740 -6.95 -30.04 -17.47
CA ARG A 740 -5.90 -30.23 -16.43
C ARG A 740 -4.70 -29.31 -16.65
N TRP A 741 -4.36 -29.04 -17.91
CA TRP A 741 -3.25 -28.15 -18.27
C TRP A 741 -3.52 -26.68 -17.93
N LEU A 742 -4.79 -26.24 -17.81
CA LEU A 742 -5.13 -24.89 -17.31
C LEU A 742 -4.86 -24.70 -15.81
N ALA A 743 -4.77 -25.79 -15.06
CA ALA A 743 -4.46 -25.81 -13.63
C ALA A 743 -2.93 -25.93 -13.33
N GLU A 744 -2.10 -25.96 -14.37
CA GLU A 744 -0.63 -26.04 -14.30
C GLU A 744 0.03 -24.70 -14.65
N PRO A 745 1.24 -24.40 -14.14
CA PRO A 745 1.94 -23.13 -14.38
C PRO A 745 2.60 -23.08 -15.78
N ILE A 746 1.79 -23.09 -16.83
CA ILE A 746 2.26 -22.96 -18.22
C ILE A 746 2.70 -21.52 -18.47
N SER A 747 4.00 -21.34 -18.78
CA SER A 747 4.56 -20.02 -19.07
C SER A 747 4.85 -19.77 -20.56
N SER A 748 5.05 -20.84 -21.34
CA SER A 748 5.53 -20.72 -22.72
C SER A 748 5.04 -21.84 -23.64
N LEU A 749 4.71 -21.51 -24.89
CA LEU A 749 4.44 -22.49 -25.96
C LEU A 749 5.58 -22.46 -26.98
N PHE A 750 6.09 -23.63 -27.36
CA PHE A 750 7.13 -23.78 -28.37
C PHE A 750 6.53 -24.33 -29.66
N LEU A 751 6.74 -23.62 -30.77
CA LEU A 751 6.26 -23.98 -32.11
C LEU A 751 7.47 -24.19 -33.03
N ASP A 752 7.59 -25.37 -33.62
CA ASP A 752 8.59 -25.59 -34.68
C ASP A 752 8.11 -25.03 -36.02
N HIS A 753 9.06 -24.55 -36.84
CA HIS A 753 8.84 -24.10 -38.21
C HIS A 753 8.09 -25.15 -39.03
N SER A 754 8.39 -26.44 -38.83
CA SER A 754 7.75 -27.53 -39.56
C SER A 754 6.23 -27.68 -39.33
N LEU A 755 5.66 -26.95 -38.36
CA LEU A 755 4.22 -26.92 -38.11
C LEU A 755 3.47 -25.97 -39.06
N PHE A 756 4.16 -25.01 -39.69
CA PHE A 756 3.51 -23.97 -40.48
C PHE A 756 3.27 -24.45 -41.92
N ILE A 757 2.03 -24.37 -42.37
CA ILE A 757 1.58 -24.73 -43.72
C ILE A 757 1.33 -23.44 -44.51
N SER A 758 1.75 -23.39 -45.78
CA SER A 758 1.41 -22.30 -46.69
C SER A 758 -0.03 -22.44 -47.18
N ASP A 759 -0.87 -21.45 -46.90
CA ASP A 759 -2.20 -21.34 -47.50
C ASP A 759 -2.09 -20.99 -48.99
N GLU A 760 -2.79 -21.76 -49.83
CA GLU A 760 -2.78 -21.64 -51.30
C GLU A 760 -3.26 -20.27 -51.80
N ASN A 761 -4.10 -19.56 -51.02
CA ASN A 761 -4.66 -18.26 -51.42
C ASN A 761 -3.82 -17.06 -50.96
N THR A 762 -3.17 -17.14 -49.79
CA THR A 762 -2.49 -15.97 -49.17
C THR A 762 -0.97 -16.03 -49.17
N SER A 763 -0.37 -17.17 -49.52
CA SER A 763 1.09 -17.39 -49.44
C SER A 763 1.67 -17.19 -48.01
N SER A 764 0.81 -17.15 -46.99
CA SER A 764 1.19 -16.86 -45.61
C SER A 764 1.35 -18.16 -44.78
N PRO A 765 2.32 -18.22 -43.85
CA PRO A 765 2.53 -19.39 -43.01
C PRO A 765 1.48 -19.44 -41.89
N THR A 766 0.65 -20.49 -41.89
CA THR A 766 -0.47 -20.68 -40.97
C THR A 766 -0.35 -22.00 -40.21
N LEU A 767 -0.91 -22.09 -39.01
CA LEU A 767 -0.99 -23.35 -38.26
C LEU A 767 -2.19 -24.20 -38.73
N PRO A 768 -2.08 -25.55 -38.71
CA PRO A 768 -3.21 -26.46 -38.87
C PRO A 768 -4.35 -26.11 -37.91
N ASN A 769 -5.60 -26.39 -38.29
CA ASN A 769 -6.76 -25.93 -37.51
C ASN A 769 -6.75 -26.47 -36.06
N ALA A 770 -6.32 -27.73 -35.85
CA ALA A 770 -6.19 -28.32 -34.51
C ALA A 770 -5.17 -27.56 -33.65
N HIS A 771 -3.94 -27.38 -34.15
CA HIS A 771 -2.89 -26.60 -33.48
C HIS A 771 -3.30 -25.16 -33.22
N ARG A 772 -3.98 -24.51 -34.18
CA ARG A 772 -4.51 -23.14 -34.03
C ARG A 772 -5.54 -23.04 -32.91
N MET A 773 -6.48 -23.98 -32.84
CA MET A 773 -7.50 -24.01 -31.80
C MET A 773 -6.88 -24.32 -30.42
N LEU A 774 -5.91 -25.24 -30.35
CA LEU A 774 -5.17 -25.55 -29.11
C LEU A 774 -4.36 -24.34 -28.61
N VAL A 775 -3.64 -23.67 -29.51
CA VAL A 775 -2.90 -22.44 -29.18
C VAL A 775 -3.85 -21.35 -28.69
N ASN A 776 -4.97 -21.10 -29.37
CA ASN A 776 -5.96 -20.13 -28.91
C ASN A 776 -6.57 -20.51 -27.54
N TYR A 777 -6.82 -21.80 -27.29
CA TYR A 777 -7.34 -22.29 -26.01
C TYR A 777 -6.37 -22.10 -24.84
N LEU A 778 -5.06 -22.29 -25.08
CA LEU A 778 -4.03 -22.10 -24.05
C LEU A 778 -3.70 -20.61 -23.84
N LEU A 779 -3.72 -19.79 -24.90
CA LEU A 779 -3.47 -18.35 -24.84
C LEU A 779 -4.63 -17.54 -24.23
N SER A 780 -5.88 -17.94 -24.45
CA SER A 780 -7.05 -17.23 -23.87
C SER A 780 -7.13 -17.36 -22.35
N ASN A 781 -6.61 -18.46 -21.81
CA ASN A 781 -6.65 -18.76 -20.39
C ASN A 781 -5.39 -18.31 -19.63
N CYS A 782 -4.24 -18.15 -20.28
CA CYS A 782 -2.97 -17.86 -19.60
C CYS A 782 -2.10 -16.82 -20.34
N ARG A 783 -1.42 -15.93 -19.58
CA ARG A 783 -0.44 -14.96 -20.09
C ARG A 783 0.88 -15.64 -20.50
N GLN A 784 0.88 -16.36 -21.62
CA GLN A 784 2.02 -17.18 -22.08
C GLN A 784 2.90 -16.44 -23.11
N SER A 785 4.19 -16.77 -23.14
CA SER A 785 5.10 -16.39 -24.24
C SER A 785 5.11 -17.46 -25.34
N VAL A 786 5.36 -17.08 -26.60
CA VAL A 786 5.44 -18.04 -27.72
C VAL A 786 6.87 -18.07 -28.26
N VAL A 787 7.51 -19.22 -28.26
CA VAL A 787 8.86 -19.40 -28.80
C VAL A 787 8.79 -20.13 -30.12
N LEU A 788 9.31 -19.52 -31.18
CA LEU A 788 9.48 -20.17 -32.48
C LEU A 788 10.85 -20.88 -32.54
N SER A 789 10.90 -22.07 -33.15
CA SER A 789 12.13 -22.86 -33.36
C SER A 789 12.19 -23.45 -34.78
N SER A 790 13.36 -23.92 -35.20
CA SER A 790 13.57 -24.66 -36.47
C SER A 790 14.19 -26.02 -36.16
N SER A 791 13.59 -27.11 -36.63
CA SER A 791 14.10 -28.48 -36.44
C SER A 791 15.30 -28.81 -37.33
N SER A 792 15.43 -28.16 -38.49
CA SER A 792 16.49 -28.41 -39.49
C SER A 792 17.75 -27.58 -39.24
N VAL A 793 18.92 -28.22 -39.08
CA VAL A 793 20.23 -27.52 -38.91
C VAL A 793 20.92 -27.18 -40.24
N GLN A 794 20.45 -27.74 -41.36
CA GLN A 794 21.14 -27.65 -42.67
C GLN A 794 20.57 -26.59 -43.63
N SER A 795 19.49 -25.90 -43.27
CA SER A 795 18.72 -25.05 -44.18
C SER A 795 18.40 -23.65 -43.62
N ASP A 796 19.14 -23.16 -42.63
CA ASP A 796 18.96 -21.83 -42.06
C ASP A 796 19.53 -20.70 -42.97
N HIS A 797 19.13 -20.72 -44.25
CA HIS A 797 19.03 -19.55 -45.13
C HIS A 797 17.54 -19.26 -45.39
N PHE A 798 16.72 -19.34 -44.34
CA PHE A 798 15.37 -18.78 -44.35
C PHE A 798 15.46 -17.32 -44.79
N ALA A 799 14.65 -16.93 -45.77
CA ALA A 799 14.55 -15.53 -46.11
C ALA A 799 14.02 -14.78 -44.88
N ASN A 800 14.62 -13.64 -44.52
CA ASN A 800 14.12 -12.79 -43.41
C ASN A 800 12.63 -12.43 -43.57
N CYS A 801 12.11 -12.46 -44.80
CA CYS A 801 10.69 -12.36 -45.11
C CYS A 801 9.84 -13.48 -44.50
N GLU A 802 10.27 -14.74 -44.57
CA GLU A 802 9.53 -15.92 -44.11
C GLU A 802 9.37 -15.92 -42.58
N LEU A 803 10.49 -15.77 -41.85
CA LEU A 803 10.48 -15.62 -40.39
C LEU A 803 9.64 -14.41 -39.95
N LYS A 804 9.69 -13.29 -40.69
CA LYS A 804 8.86 -12.11 -40.44
C LYS A 804 7.37 -12.42 -40.62
N GLN A 805 6.99 -13.20 -41.63
CA GLN A 805 5.60 -13.62 -41.84
C GLN A 805 5.11 -14.56 -40.72
N MET A 806 5.94 -15.50 -40.25
CA MET A 806 5.60 -16.35 -39.09
C MET A 806 5.39 -15.54 -37.81
N VAL A 807 6.24 -14.53 -37.56
CA VAL A 807 6.08 -13.61 -36.43
C VAL A 807 4.79 -12.80 -36.58
N LEU A 808 4.41 -12.39 -37.79
CA LEU A 808 3.15 -11.68 -38.04
C LEU A 808 1.91 -12.57 -37.87
N SER A 809 1.91 -13.81 -38.37
CA SER A 809 0.78 -14.72 -38.17
C SER A 809 0.64 -15.14 -36.69
N THR A 810 1.75 -15.37 -35.99
CA THR A 810 1.76 -15.60 -34.54
C THR A 810 1.24 -14.39 -33.75
N LYS A 811 1.61 -13.16 -34.15
CA LYS A 811 1.03 -11.92 -33.58
C LYS A 811 -0.48 -11.86 -33.80
N GLN A 812 -0.95 -12.13 -35.01
CA GLN A 812 -2.38 -12.12 -35.32
C GLN A 812 -3.16 -13.16 -34.51
N LEU A 813 -2.60 -14.36 -34.29
CA LEU A 813 -3.21 -15.36 -33.40
C LEU A 813 -3.36 -14.81 -31.98
N ILE A 814 -2.32 -14.22 -31.40
CA ILE A 814 -2.38 -13.67 -30.04
C ILE A 814 -3.39 -12.52 -29.97
N LEU A 815 -3.30 -11.55 -30.88
CA LEU A 815 -4.20 -10.38 -30.94
C LEU A 815 -5.66 -10.76 -31.22
N SER A 816 -5.92 -11.84 -31.98
CA SER A 816 -7.29 -12.31 -32.24
C SER A 816 -8.02 -12.82 -30.99
N ASN A 817 -7.27 -13.20 -29.94
CA ASN A 817 -7.81 -13.60 -28.65
C ASN A 817 -7.98 -12.42 -27.67
N GLU A 818 -7.42 -11.23 -27.95
CA GLU A 818 -7.51 -10.07 -27.05
C GLU A 818 -8.90 -9.39 -27.01
N ASN A 819 -9.84 -9.80 -27.87
CA ASN A 819 -11.20 -9.23 -27.92
C ASN A 819 -12.13 -9.57 -26.74
N ILE A 820 -11.64 -10.22 -25.68
CA ILE A 820 -12.21 -10.14 -24.32
C ILE A 820 -11.04 -9.97 -23.33
N CYS A 821 -10.55 -8.74 -23.21
CA CYS A 821 -9.32 -8.45 -22.49
C CYS A 821 -9.46 -8.63 -20.97
N LYS A 822 -8.83 -9.68 -20.42
CA LYS A 822 -8.56 -9.80 -18.96
C LYS A 822 -7.73 -8.62 -18.40
N SER A 823 -7.22 -7.71 -19.23
CA SER A 823 -6.57 -6.44 -18.84
C SER A 823 -7.53 -5.24 -18.75
N GLU A 824 -8.70 -5.30 -19.38
CA GLU A 824 -9.76 -4.29 -19.25
C GLU A 824 -10.77 -4.67 -18.15
N ASN A 825 -10.80 -5.94 -17.75
CA ASN A 825 -11.58 -6.40 -16.60
C ASN A 825 -11.09 -5.71 -15.31
N PRO A 826 -11.93 -4.92 -14.60
CA PRO A 826 -11.56 -4.27 -13.33
C PRO A 826 -11.12 -5.27 -12.26
N MET A 827 -11.60 -6.51 -12.32
CA MET A 827 -11.29 -7.56 -11.36
C MET A 827 -9.93 -8.24 -11.58
N SER A 828 -9.16 -7.81 -12.58
CA SER A 828 -7.89 -8.45 -12.95
C SER A 828 -6.79 -8.41 -11.90
N GLY A 829 -6.88 -7.49 -10.93
CA GLY A 829 -6.01 -7.44 -9.75
C GLY A 829 -6.36 -8.48 -8.66
N TYR A 830 -7.50 -9.17 -8.77
CA TYR A 830 -7.98 -10.16 -7.79
C TYR A 830 -7.81 -11.62 -8.24
N PHE A 831 -7.35 -11.88 -9.47
CA PHE A 831 -7.17 -13.23 -9.99
C PHE A 831 -6.21 -14.05 -9.11
N ASP A 832 -6.68 -15.23 -8.69
CA ASP A 832 -6.06 -16.16 -7.73
C ASP A 832 -5.62 -15.56 -6.38
N LEU A 833 -6.08 -14.35 -6.04
CA LEU A 833 -5.76 -13.70 -4.77
C LEU A 833 -6.59 -14.32 -3.62
N LEU A 834 -5.91 -14.89 -2.64
CA LEU A 834 -6.53 -15.48 -1.45
C LEU A 834 -7.00 -14.38 -0.48
N GLN A 835 -8.31 -14.19 -0.37
CA GLN A 835 -8.93 -13.27 0.59
C GLN A 835 -9.58 -14.05 1.74
N THR A 836 -9.57 -13.50 2.95
CA THR A 836 -10.39 -14.05 4.04
C THR A 836 -11.85 -13.65 3.85
N PRO A 837 -12.83 -14.56 4.04
CA PRO A 837 -14.24 -14.19 4.05
C PRO A 837 -14.50 -13.07 5.06
N LEU A 838 -15.32 -12.10 4.69
CA LEU A 838 -15.71 -11.01 5.59
C LEU A 838 -16.53 -11.56 6.75
N GLN A 839 -16.57 -10.84 7.87
CA GLN A 839 -17.34 -11.21 9.06
C GLN A 839 -18.11 -10.00 9.60
N PRO A 840 -19.12 -9.47 8.86
CA PRO A 840 -19.75 -8.20 9.20
C PRO A 840 -20.51 -8.21 10.53
N LEU A 841 -20.79 -9.38 11.12
CA LEU A 841 -21.40 -9.47 12.45
C LEU A 841 -20.40 -9.18 13.58
N SER A 842 -19.18 -9.74 13.53
CA SER A 842 -18.17 -9.53 14.57
C SER A 842 -17.37 -8.25 14.35
N ASP A 843 -16.98 -7.98 13.10
CA ASP A 843 -16.22 -6.77 12.74
C ASP A 843 -17.15 -5.66 12.22
N ASN A 844 -16.73 -4.41 12.34
CA ASN A 844 -17.43 -3.27 11.73
C ASN A 844 -16.71 -2.92 10.43
N LEU A 845 -17.41 -3.03 9.30
CA LEU A 845 -16.83 -2.77 7.98
C LEU A 845 -16.47 -1.29 7.79
N ASP A 846 -15.37 -1.05 7.06
CA ASP A 846 -14.91 0.26 6.64
C ASP A 846 -15.76 0.82 5.49
N SER A 847 -15.77 2.16 5.33
CA SER A 847 -16.58 2.82 4.29
C SER A 847 -16.21 2.39 2.86
N ALA A 848 -14.94 2.05 2.60
CA ALA A 848 -14.49 1.59 1.29
C ALA A 848 -15.10 0.22 0.92
N VAL A 849 -15.29 -0.68 1.89
CA VAL A 849 -15.91 -2.00 1.67
C VAL A 849 -17.36 -1.83 1.25
N TYR A 850 -18.12 -0.97 1.93
CA TYR A 850 -19.48 -0.63 1.52
C TYR A 850 -19.52 0.04 0.14
N GLN A 851 -18.57 0.92 -0.19
CA GLN A 851 -18.50 1.54 -1.52
C GLN A 851 -18.27 0.51 -2.63
N THR A 852 -17.44 -0.51 -2.43
CA THR A 852 -17.30 -1.63 -3.37
C THR A 852 -18.60 -2.43 -3.49
N PHE A 853 -19.30 -2.69 -2.37
CA PHE A 853 -20.59 -3.37 -2.42
C PHE A 853 -21.66 -2.60 -3.19
N GLU A 854 -21.64 -1.26 -3.10
CA GLU A 854 -22.54 -0.31 -3.77
C GLU A 854 -22.35 -0.24 -5.29
N GLN A 855 -21.23 -0.71 -5.83
CA GLN A 855 -20.96 -0.76 -7.28
C GLN A 855 -21.69 -1.89 -8.01
N ASP A 856 -22.19 -2.91 -7.30
CA ASP A 856 -22.94 -4.02 -7.89
C ASP A 856 -24.42 -3.64 -8.10
N ASN A 857 -24.70 -3.01 -9.24
CA ASN A 857 -26.06 -2.64 -9.63
C ASN A 857 -26.98 -3.85 -9.76
N ALA A 858 -26.50 -4.96 -10.34
CA ALA A 858 -27.30 -6.16 -10.60
C ALA A 858 -27.90 -6.72 -9.30
N LYS A 859 -27.12 -6.78 -8.21
CA LYS A 859 -27.61 -7.17 -6.88
C LYS A 859 -28.77 -6.30 -6.42
N TYR A 860 -28.61 -4.97 -6.42
CA TYR A 860 -29.64 -4.07 -5.86
C TYR A 860 -30.88 -3.97 -6.74
N GLU A 861 -30.77 -4.12 -8.06
CA GLU A 861 -31.91 -4.23 -8.97
C GLU A 861 -32.77 -5.46 -8.66
N HIS A 862 -32.17 -6.65 -8.50
CA HIS A 862 -32.90 -7.87 -8.13
C HIS A 862 -33.58 -7.74 -6.74
N TYR A 863 -32.91 -7.10 -5.78
CA TYR A 863 -33.52 -6.75 -4.50
C TYR A 863 -34.70 -5.78 -4.65
N GLN A 864 -34.58 -4.72 -5.45
CA GLN A 864 -35.68 -3.77 -5.73
C GLN A 864 -36.88 -4.48 -6.36
N MET A 865 -36.66 -5.37 -7.34
CA MET A 865 -37.70 -6.20 -7.95
C MET A 865 -38.40 -7.11 -6.92
N ALA A 866 -37.63 -7.78 -6.06
CA ALA A 866 -38.17 -8.65 -5.01
C ALA A 866 -39.00 -7.87 -3.98
N ILE A 867 -38.51 -6.71 -3.54
CA ILE A 867 -39.21 -5.82 -2.60
C ILE A 867 -40.52 -5.31 -3.23
N LYS A 868 -40.49 -4.87 -4.49
CA LYS A 868 -41.67 -4.42 -5.24
C LYS A 868 -42.74 -5.51 -5.32
N ALA A 869 -42.35 -6.73 -5.68
CA ALA A 869 -43.25 -7.88 -5.75
C ALA A 869 -43.85 -8.26 -4.38
N ALA A 870 -43.07 -8.17 -3.29
CA ALA A 870 -43.54 -8.43 -1.94
C ALA A 870 -44.49 -7.32 -1.42
N LEU A 871 -44.19 -6.04 -1.68
CA LEU A 871 -45.05 -4.91 -1.34
C LEU A 871 -46.39 -4.97 -2.07
N LEU A 872 -46.39 -5.33 -3.35
CA LEU A 872 -47.63 -5.53 -4.13
C LEU A 872 -48.52 -6.61 -3.48
N GLU A 873 -47.95 -7.76 -3.11
CA GLU A 873 -48.71 -8.83 -2.45
C GLU A 873 -49.22 -8.45 -1.06
N LEU A 874 -48.41 -7.77 -0.24
CA LEU A 874 -48.84 -7.29 1.08
C LEU A 874 -49.95 -6.25 0.97
N SER A 875 -49.90 -5.36 -0.04
CA SER A 875 -50.94 -4.35 -0.28
C SER A 875 -52.28 -4.98 -0.65
N GLN A 876 -52.28 -6.06 -1.43
CA GLN A 876 -53.49 -6.82 -1.77
C GLN A 876 -54.09 -7.55 -0.55
N ARG A 877 -53.25 -7.98 0.41
CA ARG A 877 -53.69 -8.62 1.66
C ARG A 877 -54.30 -7.62 2.66
N GLN A 878 -53.91 -6.35 2.65
CA GLN A 878 -54.36 -5.32 3.61
C GLN A 878 -55.42 -4.35 3.05
N MET A 879 -56.52 -4.85 2.47
CA MET A 879 -57.60 -3.98 1.96
C MET A 879 -58.34 -3.16 3.05
N GLU A 880 -58.16 -3.48 4.33
CA GLU A 880 -58.82 -2.80 5.45
C GLU A 880 -57.84 -1.98 6.33
N SER A 881 -57.48 -0.78 5.86
CA SER A 881 -56.94 0.34 6.66
C SER A 881 -55.59 0.17 7.39
N GLY A 882 -54.81 -0.86 7.05
CA GLY A 882 -53.46 -1.08 7.60
C GLY A 882 -52.36 -0.25 6.93
N GLY A 883 -51.30 0.04 7.70
CA GLY A 883 -49.99 0.43 7.16
C GLY A 883 -49.05 -0.77 7.09
N ILE A 884 -48.19 -0.81 6.08
CA ILE A 884 -47.18 -1.86 5.90
C ILE A 884 -45.90 -1.43 6.60
N VAL A 885 -45.45 -2.23 7.58
CA VAL A 885 -44.21 -2.00 8.33
C VAL A 885 -43.08 -2.82 7.71
N VAL A 886 -42.02 -2.15 7.26
CA VAL A 886 -40.88 -2.75 6.55
C VAL A 886 -39.60 -2.54 7.35
N PHE A 887 -38.86 -3.60 7.64
CA PHE A 887 -37.55 -3.53 8.30
C PHE A 887 -36.45 -3.88 7.29
N VAL A 888 -35.43 -3.03 7.18
CA VAL A 888 -34.15 -3.35 6.53
C VAL A 888 -33.15 -3.68 7.62
N LEU A 889 -32.66 -4.92 7.64
CA LEU A 889 -31.81 -5.49 8.68
C LEU A 889 -30.37 -5.60 8.17
N GLY A 890 -29.42 -4.93 8.82
CA GLY A 890 -28.07 -4.76 8.28
C GLY A 890 -28.06 -3.73 7.16
N ALA A 891 -28.62 -2.54 7.43
CA ALA A 891 -28.86 -1.53 6.40
C ALA A 891 -27.58 -0.93 5.77
N GLY A 892 -26.40 -1.10 6.39
CA GLY A 892 -25.13 -0.56 5.92
C GLY A 892 -25.20 0.95 5.75
N ARG A 893 -24.72 1.46 4.60
CA ARG A 893 -24.84 2.88 4.23
C ARG A 893 -26.19 3.24 3.58
N GLY A 894 -27.10 2.27 3.41
CA GLY A 894 -28.47 2.47 2.97
C GLY A 894 -28.90 2.07 1.54
N PRO A 895 -28.14 1.33 0.69
CA PRO A 895 -28.59 1.04 -0.67
C PRO A 895 -29.89 0.21 -0.71
N LEU A 896 -30.08 -0.74 0.21
CA LEU A 896 -31.35 -1.49 0.34
C LEU A 896 -32.51 -0.64 0.88
N VAL A 897 -32.21 0.39 1.67
CA VAL A 897 -33.21 1.38 2.13
C VAL A 897 -33.69 2.20 0.93
N GLN A 898 -32.75 2.62 0.07
CA GLN A 898 -33.08 3.31 -1.18
C GLN A 898 -33.87 2.40 -2.15
N ALA A 899 -33.46 1.13 -2.33
CA ALA A 899 -34.18 0.16 -3.16
C ALA A 899 -35.63 -0.04 -2.68
N ALA A 900 -35.86 -0.08 -1.36
CA ALA A 900 -37.21 -0.18 -0.78
C ALA A 900 -38.05 1.09 -1.01
N ILE A 901 -37.44 2.27 -0.97
CA ILE A 901 -38.09 3.55 -1.32
C ILE A 901 -38.44 3.59 -2.81
N ASN A 902 -37.51 3.24 -3.69
CA ASN A 902 -37.72 3.18 -5.14
C ASN A 902 -38.86 2.22 -5.50
N ALA A 903 -38.90 1.02 -4.89
CA ALA A 903 -39.96 0.04 -5.09
C ALA A 903 -41.35 0.56 -4.68
N ARG A 904 -41.45 1.31 -3.58
CA ARG A 904 -42.69 2.02 -3.19
C ARG A 904 -43.09 3.06 -4.23
N ASP A 905 -42.15 3.91 -4.64
CA ASP A 905 -42.40 5.05 -5.52
C ASP A 905 -42.71 4.62 -6.97
N GLU A 906 -42.27 3.43 -7.38
CA GLU A 906 -42.74 2.77 -8.61
C GLU A 906 -44.21 2.33 -8.50
N LEU A 907 -44.59 1.62 -7.44
CA LEU A 907 -45.98 1.17 -7.24
C LEU A 907 -46.95 2.35 -7.13
N GLU A 908 -46.54 3.45 -6.48
CA GLU A 908 -47.33 4.69 -6.40
C GLU A 908 -47.44 5.43 -7.75
N ARG A 909 -46.45 5.29 -8.65
CA ARG A 909 -46.51 5.82 -10.02
C ARG A 909 -47.41 4.96 -10.92
N GLU A 910 -47.28 3.65 -10.87
CA GLU A 910 -48.11 2.71 -11.63
C GLU A 910 -49.61 2.88 -11.32
N LYS A 911 -49.93 3.16 -10.04
CA LYS A 911 -51.28 3.53 -9.60
C LYS A 911 -51.88 4.76 -10.31
N LYS A 912 -51.07 5.73 -10.76
CA LYS A 912 -51.59 6.93 -11.46
C LYS A 912 -52.03 6.65 -12.91
N HIS A 913 -51.68 5.49 -13.47
CA HIS A 913 -51.97 5.11 -14.86
C HIS A 913 -52.98 3.97 -15.00
N SER A 914 -53.50 3.42 -13.89
CA SER A 914 -54.49 2.34 -13.89
C SER A 914 -55.68 2.67 -12.98
N GLU A 915 -56.88 2.73 -13.57
CA GLU A 915 -58.14 3.02 -12.84
C GLU A 915 -58.56 1.90 -11.86
N GLN A 916 -57.82 0.78 -11.79
CA GLN A 916 -58.30 -0.48 -11.22
C GLN A 916 -57.62 -0.94 -9.92
N CYS A 917 -56.74 -0.12 -9.31
CA CYS A 917 -56.02 -0.49 -8.07
C CYS A 917 -56.42 0.38 -6.85
N CYS A 918 -57.41 -0.13 -6.09
CA CYS A 918 -57.98 0.46 -4.88
C CYS A 918 -57.05 0.38 -3.64
N LEU A 919 -55.78 0.78 -3.76
CA LEU A 919 -54.76 0.58 -2.74
C LEU A 919 -54.42 1.90 -2.01
N ASN A 920 -54.94 2.08 -0.81
CA ASN A 920 -54.69 3.24 0.06
C ASN A 920 -53.97 2.80 1.36
N TRP A 921 -52.73 2.34 1.20
CA TRP A 921 -51.85 1.92 2.29
C TRP A 921 -50.72 2.95 2.50
N LYS A 922 -50.04 2.89 3.65
CA LYS A 922 -48.83 3.67 3.94
C LYS A 922 -47.67 2.75 4.29
N MET A 923 -46.48 3.08 3.84
CA MET A 923 -45.25 2.38 4.19
C MET A 923 -44.56 3.05 5.38
N LYS A 924 -44.21 2.27 6.41
CA LYS A 924 -43.30 2.69 7.49
C LYS A 924 -42.00 1.92 7.37
N LEU A 925 -40.91 2.61 7.04
CA LEU A 925 -39.60 2.01 6.81
C LEU A 925 -38.70 2.18 8.04
N ILE A 926 -38.14 1.08 8.53
CA ILE A 926 -37.23 1.03 9.68
C ILE A 926 -35.91 0.45 9.20
N ALA A 927 -34.80 1.16 9.42
CA ALA A 927 -33.45 0.73 9.07
C ALA A 927 -32.69 0.36 10.35
N VAL A 928 -32.29 -0.91 10.48
CA VAL A 928 -31.57 -1.45 11.64
C VAL A 928 -30.12 -1.72 11.26
N GLU A 929 -29.18 -1.17 12.02
CA GLU A 929 -27.75 -1.34 11.80
C GLU A 929 -26.99 -1.36 13.15
N LYS A 930 -26.00 -2.23 13.28
CA LYS A 930 -25.13 -2.34 14.47
C LYS A 930 -23.84 -1.54 14.34
N ASN A 931 -23.38 -1.29 13.11
CA ASN A 931 -22.17 -0.52 12.84
C ASN A 931 -22.44 0.98 13.10
N ARG A 932 -21.96 1.48 14.24
CA ARG A 932 -22.09 2.88 14.67
C ARG A 932 -21.62 3.90 13.63
N ASN A 933 -20.64 3.54 12.78
CA ASN A 933 -20.12 4.41 11.73
C ASN A 933 -21.10 4.49 10.55
N ALA A 934 -21.65 3.35 10.14
CA ALA A 934 -22.67 3.27 9.09
C ALA A 934 -23.97 3.99 9.48
N ILE A 935 -24.34 3.97 10.77
CA ILE A 935 -25.46 4.77 11.31
C ILE A 935 -25.31 6.28 11.04
N LEU A 936 -24.10 6.84 10.98
CA LEU A 936 -23.90 8.24 10.62
C LEU A 936 -24.26 8.49 9.14
N SER A 937 -23.86 7.58 8.24
CA SER A 937 -24.26 7.62 6.83
C SER A 937 -25.78 7.50 6.66
N LEU A 938 -26.42 6.57 7.40
CA LEU A 938 -27.88 6.41 7.36
C LEU A 938 -28.61 7.67 7.83
N LYS A 939 -28.14 8.34 8.89
CA LYS A 939 -28.74 9.59 9.38
C LYS A 939 -28.65 10.71 8.35
N TYR A 940 -27.46 10.92 7.80
CA TYR A 940 -27.24 11.88 6.71
C TYR A 940 -28.14 11.59 5.50
N CYS A 941 -28.20 10.34 5.03
CA CYS A 941 -29.10 9.94 3.94
C CYS A 941 -30.59 10.18 4.29
N ASN A 942 -31.00 9.97 5.54
CA ASN A 942 -32.38 10.19 5.95
C ASN A 942 -32.76 11.68 5.99
N GLU A 943 -31.85 12.53 6.48
CA GLU A 943 -32.04 13.98 6.54
C GLU A 943 -32.03 14.59 5.12
N GLU A 944 -31.03 14.27 4.29
CA GLU A 944 -30.79 14.90 2.99
C GLU A 944 -31.57 14.26 1.82
N ARG A 945 -31.77 12.93 1.82
CA ARG A 945 -32.32 12.19 0.66
C ARG A 945 -33.68 11.56 0.92
N TRP A 946 -33.95 11.07 2.12
CA TRP A 946 -35.21 10.37 2.44
C TRP A 946 -36.23 11.26 3.20
N ALA A 947 -35.98 12.57 3.31
CA ALA A 947 -36.89 13.55 3.91
C ALA A 947 -37.41 13.15 5.31
N ASN A 948 -36.54 12.56 6.13
CA ASN A 948 -36.84 12.00 7.46
C ASN A 948 -37.96 10.95 7.50
N SER A 949 -38.21 10.25 6.39
CA SER A 949 -39.25 9.20 6.30
C SER A 949 -38.83 7.83 6.83
N VAL A 950 -37.55 7.63 7.15
CA VAL A 950 -37.01 6.35 7.67
C VAL A 950 -36.72 6.45 9.16
N GLN A 951 -37.16 5.46 9.94
CA GLN A 951 -36.81 5.33 11.36
C GLN A 951 -35.51 4.52 11.51
N ILE A 952 -34.41 5.18 11.87
CA ILE A 952 -33.10 4.53 12.04
C ILE A 952 -32.94 3.99 13.46
N VAL A 953 -32.50 2.74 13.59
CA VAL A 953 -32.29 2.04 14.85
C VAL A 953 -30.86 1.52 14.92
N HIS A 954 -30.07 2.07 15.85
CA HIS A 954 -28.74 1.55 16.18
C HIS A 954 -28.88 0.40 17.18
N SER A 955 -28.85 -0.83 16.68
CA SER A 955 -28.97 -2.06 17.47
C SER A 955 -28.47 -3.27 16.69
N ASP A 956 -27.99 -4.28 17.41
CA ASP A 956 -27.99 -5.65 16.87
C ASP A 956 -29.44 -6.09 16.61
N MET A 957 -29.69 -6.67 15.44
CA MET A 957 -31.04 -7.13 15.06
C MET A 957 -31.58 -8.24 15.98
N ARG A 958 -30.69 -9.07 16.54
CA ARG A 958 -31.04 -10.17 17.46
C ARG A 958 -31.57 -9.66 18.81
N SER A 959 -31.44 -8.37 19.09
CA SER A 959 -31.95 -7.71 20.31
C SER A 959 -33.26 -6.93 20.10
N LEU A 960 -33.85 -6.94 18.89
CA LEU A 960 -35.02 -6.11 18.54
C LEU A 960 -36.29 -6.44 19.32
N SER A 961 -36.40 -7.63 19.92
CA SER A 961 -37.52 -8.00 20.82
C SER A 961 -37.73 -6.95 21.92
N THR A 962 -36.64 -6.47 22.53
CA THR A 962 -36.68 -5.45 23.59
C THR A 962 -37.34 -4.14 23.15
N PHE A 963 -37.17 -3.74 21.89
CA PHE A 963 -37.76 -2.52 21.32
C PHE A 963 -39.25 -2.70 20.96
N VAL A 964 -39.67 -3.92 20.61
CA VAL A 964 -41.08 -4.26 20.33
C VAL A 964 -41.86 -4.43 21.63
N ASP A 965 -41.27 -5.09 22.64
CA ASP A 965 -41.90 -5.29 23.96
C ASP A 965 -42.06 -3.97 24.72
N SER A 966 -41.11 -3.04 24.58
CA SER A 966 -41.22 -1.66 25.08
C SER A 966 -42.11 -0.74 24.22
N LYS A 967 -42.72 -1.27 23.14
CA LYS A 967 -43.59 -0.55 22.18
C LYS A 967 -42.92 0.63 21.46
N VAL A 968 -41.59 0.64 21.35
CA VAL A 968 -40.82 1.62 20.55
C VAL A 968 -40.90 1.29 19.06
N LEU A 969 -40.98 0.00 18.71
CA LEU A 969 -41.13 -0.49 17.34
C LEU A 969 -42.39 -1.33 17.15
N GLU A 970 -42.97 -1.26 15.96
CA GLU A 970 -44.09 -2.11 15.53
C GLU A 970 -43.56 -3.40 14.89
N ARG A 971 -44.36 -4.47 14.90
CA ARG A 971 -43.97 -5.75 14.29
C ARG A 971 -43.97 -5.67 12.75
N PRO A 972 -42.92 -6.14 12.05
CA PRO A 972 -42.79 -6.05 10.60
C PRO A 972 -43.80 -6.91 9.83
N ASP A 973 -44.27 -6.40 8.70
CA ASP A 973 -44.98 -7.17 7.65
C ASP A 973 -44.00 -7.68 6.57
N LEU A 974 -42.87 -6.99 6.40
CA LEU A 974 -41.76 -7.36 5.52
C LEU A 974 -40.43 -7.14 6.25
N ILE A 975 -39.52 -8.13 6.19
CA ILE A 975 -38.12 -7.95 6.54
C ILE A 975 -37.24 -8.16 5.30
N ILE A 976 -36.23 -7.30 5.15
CA ILE A 976 -35.28 -7.30 4.04
C ILE A 976 -33.87 -7.37 4.65
N SER A 977 -33.03 -8.25 4.14
CA SER A 977 -31.66 -8.43 4.59
C SER A 977 -30.75 -8.89 3.45
N GLU A 978 -29.49 -8.50 3.54
CA GLU A 978 -28.38 -9.01 2.73
C GLU A 978 -27.24 -9.21 3.73
N LEU A 979 -27.02 -10.47 4.08
CA LEU A 979 -26.09 -10.96 5.11
C LEU A 979 -25.37 -12.21 4.58
N LEU A 980 -25.24 -12.33 3.25
CA LEU A 980 -24.78 -13.54 2.58
C LEU A 980 -23.31 -13.40 2.21
N GLY A 981 -22.51 -14.40 2.60
CA GLY A 981 -21.15 -14.53 2.08
C GLY A 981 -21.08 -15.39 0.82
N SER A 982 -19.87 -15.57 0.29
CA SER A 982 -19.59 -16.41 -0.90
C SER A 982 -20.05 -17.88 -0.80
N PHE A 983 -20.33 -18.38 0.40
CA PHE A 983 -20.92 -19.69 0.67
C PHE A 983 -22.26 -19.56 1.43
N GLY A 984 -23.03 -18.49 1.18
CA GLY A 984 -24.35 -18.27 1.76
C GLY A 984 -24.31 -17.94 3.25
N ASP A 985 -24.31 -18.97 4.11
CA ASP A 985 -24.41 -18.84 5.57
C ASP A 985 -23.10 -18.47 6.30
N ASN A 986 -21.99 -18.30 5.59
CA ASN A 986 -20.66 -18.03 6.18
C ASN A 986 -20.49 -16.61 6.76
N GLU A 987 -21.55 -15.79 6.73
CA GLU A 987 -21.65 -14.49 7.41
C GLU A 987 -22.76 -14.48 8.47
N LEU A 988 -23.19 -15.67 8.92
CA LEU A 988 -24.11 -15.89 10.04
C LEU A 988 -25.53 -15.36 9.83
N CYS A 989 -25.97 -15.27 8.57
CA CYS A 989 -27.35 -14.99 8.17
C CYS A 989 -28.41 -15.81 8.95
N PRO A 990 -28.26 -17.15 9.15
CA PRO A 990 -29.26 -17.92 9.90
C PRO A 990 -29.42 -17.43 11.34
N GLU A 991 -28.31 -17.25 12.06
CA GLU A 991 -28.30 -16.83 13.46
C GLU A 991 -28.82 -15.40 13.65
N CYS A 992 -28.52 -14.51 12.69
CA CYS A 992 -29.02 -13.15 12.66
C CYS A 992 -30.54 -13.09 12.49
N LEU A 993 -31.09 -13.78 11.47
CA LEU A 993 -32.52 -13.75 11.15
C LEU A 993 -33.36 -14.56 12.14
N ASP A 994 -32.84 -15.66 12.69
CA ASP A 994 -33.54 -16.42 13.74
C ASP A 994 -33.71 -15.59 15.01
N GLY A 995 -32.72 -14.73 15.36
CA GLY A 995 -32.85 -13.76 16.45
C GLY A 995 -33.98 -12.73 16.28
N VAL A 996 -34.44 -12.50 15.04
CA VAL A 996 -35.57 -11.60 14.71
C VAL A 996 -36.92 -12.34 14.71
N SER A 997 -36.92 -13.67 14.63
CA SER A 997 -38.15 -14.49 14.60
C SER A 997 -39.19 -14.18 15.70
N PRO A 998 -38.83 -13.87 16.95
CA PRO A 998 -39.81 -13.53 18.00
C PRO A 998 -40.70 -12.31 17.72
N ILE A 999 -40.25 -11.36 16.88
CA ILE A 999 -41.02 -10.14 16.57
C ILE A 999 -41.88 -10.26 15.30
N LEU A 1000 -41.78 -11.35 14.54
CA LEU A 1000 -42.49 -11.50 13.27
C LEU A 1000 -43.99 -11.76 13.47
N LYS A 1001 -44.80 -11.41 12.47
CA LYS A 1001 -46.22 -11.79 12.36
C LYS A 1001 -46.31 -13.13 11.60
N PRO A 1002 -47.36 -13.96 11.79
CA PRO A 1002 -47.50 -15.23 11.08
C PRO A 1002 -47.49 -15.12 9.54
N GLY A 1003 -47.85 -13.95 9.00
CA GLY A 1003 -47.84 -13.63 7.57
C GLY A 1003 -46.66 -12.76 7.09
N THR A 1004 -45.67 -12.46 7.93
CA THR A 1004 -44.50 -11.64 7.55
C THR A 1004 -43.72 -12.29 6.42
N ILE A 1005 -43.38 -11.51 5.40
CA ILE A 1005 -42.51 -11.93 4.29
C ILE A 1005 -41.05 -11.66 4.68
N CYS A 1006 -40.16 -12.58 4.36
CA CYS A 1006 -38.71 -12.42 4.51
C CYS A 1006 -38.07 -12.37 3.13
N ILE A 1007 -37.15 -11.43 2.93
CA ILE A 1007 -36.25 -11.36 1.78
C ILE A 1007 -34.81 -11.43 2.34
N PRO A 1008 -34.04 -12.49 2.02
CA PRO A 1008 -34.40 -13.62 1.18
C PRO A 1008 -35.39 -14.60 1.81
N GLN A 1009 -36.10 -15.37 0.98
CA GLN A 1009 -36.97 -16.47 1.43
C GLN A 1009 -36.19 -17.74 1.77
N ASN A 1010 -35.20 -18.09 0.96
CA ASN A 1010 -34.31 -19.23 1.20
C ASN A 1010 -33.05 -19.13 0.35
N TYR A 1011 -31.98 -19.79 0.77
CA TYR A 1011 -30.78 -19.98 -0.04
C TYR A 1011 -30.21 -21.37 0.14
N THR A 1012 -29.51 -21.84 -0.89
CA THR A 1012 -28.87 -23.14 -0.96
C THR A 1012 -27.41 -22.94 -1.34
N ASN A 1013 -26.50 -23.53 -0.56
CA ASN A 1013 -25.07 -23.52 -0.87
C ASN A 1013 -24.77 -24.69 -1.79
N PHE A 1014 -23.79 -24.53 -2.67
CA PHE A 1014 -23.34 -25.55 -3.60
C PHE A 1014 -21.83 -25.73 -3.54
N ILE A 1015 -21.35 -26.90 -3.94
CA ILE A 1015 -19.92 -27.22 -3.90
C ILE A 1015 -19.51 -28.12 -5.07
N THR A 1016 -18.26 -28.00 -5.51
CA THR A 1016 -17.71 -28.78 -6.62
C THR A 1016 -16.18 -28.95 -6.48
N PRO A 1017 -15.62 -30.13 -6.77
CA PRO A 1017 -14.18 -30.40 -6.66
C PRO A 1017 -13.37 -29.65 -7.73
N ILE A 1018 -12.20 -29.12 -7.34
CA ILE A 1018 -11.29 -28.42 -8.24
C ILE A 1018 -9.86 -28.96 -8.18
N GLN A 1019 -9.13 -28.75 -9.28
CA GLN A 1019 -7.69 -28.89 -9.39
C GLN A 1019 -7.08 -27.50 -9.66
N SER A 1020 -6.08 -27.13 -8.88
CA SER A 1020 -5.23 -25.95 -9.08
C SER A 1020 -3.95 -26.13 -8.27
N LEU A 1021 -2.81 -26.20 -8.95
CA LEU A 1021 -1.51 -26.24 -8.28
C LEU A 1021 -1.19 -24.87 -7.65
N HIS A 1022 -1.45 -23.80 -8.40
CA HIS A 1022 -1.14 -22.42 -8.04
C HIS A 1022 -1.83 -21.99 -6.73
N LEU A 1023 -3.13 -22.23 -6.62
CA LEU A 1023 -3.89 -21.89 -5.41
C LEU A 1023 -3.44 -22.72 -4.19
N HIS A 1024 -3.13 -24.01 -4.37
CA HIS A 1024 -2.61 -24.85 -3.28
C HIS A 1024 -1.20 -24.39 -2.81
N GLN A 1025 -0.33 -23.95 -3.73
CA GLN A 1025 0.96 -23.33 -3.40
C GLN A 1025 0.77 -22.00 -2.66
N SER A 1026 -0.20 -21.19 -3.06
CA SER A 1026 -0.52 -19.91 -2.42
C SER A 1026 -1.00 -20.11 -0.97
N VAL A 1027 -1.88 -21.10 -0.71
CA VAL A 1027 -2.29 -21.46 0.66
C VAL A 1027 -1.11 -21.97 1.49
N ALA A 1028 -0.24 -22.80 0.91
CA ALA A 1028 0.96 -23.30 1.59
C ALA A 1028 1.92 -22.16 2.01
N THR A 1029 2.05 -21.13 1.18
CA THR A 1029 2.93 -19.99 1.45
C THR A 1029 2.47 -19.20 2.68
N LEU A 1030 1.16 -19.00 2.85
CA LEU A 1030 0.57 -18.36 4.04
C LEU A 1030 0.83 -19.11 5.35
N ASP A 1031 1.09 -20.42 5.29
CA ASP A 1031 1.43 -21.22 6.48
C ASP A 1031 2.92 -21.09 6.84
N GLN A 1032 3.81 -20.95 5.85
CA GLN A 1032 5.26 -20.84 6.06
C GLN A 1032 5.66 -19.54 6.76
N CYS A 1033 5.05 -18.40 6.40
CA CYS A 1033 5.34 -17.09 7.03
C CYS A 1033 5.17 -17.09 8.56
N LYS A 1034 4.29 -17.95 9.11
CA LYS A 1034 4.07 -18.08 10.56
C LYS A 1034 5.26 -18.66 11.33
N SER A 1035 6.22 -19.27 10.63
CA SER A 1035 7.41 -19.87 11.27
C SER A 1035 8.51 -18.85 11.54
N GLU A 1036 8.60 -17.78 10.75
CA GLU A 1036 9.66 -16.75 10.88
C GLU A 1036 9.32 -15.70 11.95
N GLU A 1037 8.05 -15.29 12.07
CA GLU A 1037 7.59 -14.33 13.10
C GLU A 1037 7.78 -14.82 14.54
N GLN A 1038 7.96 -16.13 14.78
CA GLN A 1038 8.16 -16.71 16.11
C GLN A 1038 9.49 -16.29 16.77
N SER A 1039 10.40 -15.68 16.01
CA SER A 1039 11.71 -15.25 16.48
C SER A 1039 11.72 -13.90 17.25
N VAL A 1040 10.66 -13.10 17.15
CA VAL A 1040 10.59 -11.76 17.77
C VAL A 1040 9.52 -11.73 18.85
N GLY A 1041 9.93 -11.52 20.11
CA GLY A 1041 9.11 -11.71 21.32
C GLY A 1041 7.92 -10.76 21.53
N ARG A 1042 6.93 -10.77 20.63
CA ARG A 1042 5.61 -10.13 20.81
C ARG A 1042 4.55 -11.16 21.23
N SER A 1043 3.44 -10.65 21.76
CA SER A 1043 2.36 -11.46 22.35
C SER A 1043 1.79 -12.52 21.40
N LYS A 1044 1.69 -13.77 21.86
CA LYS A 1044 1.18 -14.92 21.09
C LYS A 1044 -0.30 -14.74 20.71
N LYS A 1045 -0.58 -14.47 19.44
CA LYS A 1045 -1.79 -15.00 18.79
C LYS A 1045 -1.41 -16.34 18.14
N VAL A 1046 -2.03 -17.42 18.58
CA VAL A 1046 -1.86 -18.73 17.94
C VAL A 1046 -2.70 -18.73 16.67
N PHE A 1047 -2.05 -18.64 15.50
CA PHE A 1047 -2.73 -18.74 14.22
C PHE A 1047 -2.76 -20.21 13.77
N GLY A 1048 -3.95 -20.82 13.78
CA GLY A 1048 -4.16 -22.18 13.26
C GLY A 1048 -3.78 -22.35 11.78
N CYS A 1049 -3.73 -23.60 11.32
CA CYS A 1049 -3.27 -24.01 9.98
C CYS A 1049 -3.96 -23.23 8.84
N ALA A 1050 -3.21 -22.78 7.83
CA ALA A 1050 -3.76 -22.03 6.70
C ALA A 1050 -4.73 -22.89 5.86
N PHE A 1051 -4.45 -24.17 5.69
CA PHE A 1051 -5.33 -25.11 4.98
C PHE A 1051 -6.64 -25.40 5.72
N ASP A 1052 -6.75 -25.07 7.00
CA ASP A 1052 -7.96 -25.26 7.80
C ASP A 1052 -8.85 -24.00 7.81
N ARG A 1053 -8.81 -23.22 6.72
CA ARG A 1053 -9.64 -22.02 6.53
C ARG A 1053 -10.28 -22.04 5.15
N SER A 1054 -11.50 -21.54 5.06
CA SER A 1054 -12.07 -21.12 3.78
C SER A 1054 -11.53 -19.75 3.37
N TYR A 1055 -11.41 -19.56 2.05
CA TYR A 1055 -10.99 -18.31 1.42
C TYR A 1055 -12.06 -17.84 0.42
N VAL A 1056 -12.01 -16.57 0.02
CA VAL A 1056 -12.73 -16.02 -1.12
C VAL A 1056 -11.70 -15.73 -2.21
N VAL A 1057 -11.95 -16.19 -3.45
CA VAL A 1057 -10.95 -16.20 -4.52
C VAL A 1057 -11.60 -15.99 -5.89
N CYS A 1058 -11.11 -15.02 -6.66
CA CYS A 1058 -11.42 -14.92 -8.08
C CYS A 1058 -10.54 -15.93 -8.86
N MET A 1059 -11.01 -17.18 -8.99
CA MET A 1059 -10.18 -18.27 -9.53
C MET A 1059 -9.86 -18.09 -11.02
N ASP A 1060 -8.59 -18.24 -11.40
CA ASP A 1060 -8.08 -18.12 -12.77
C ASP A 1060 -7.33 -19.39 -13.22
N GLN A 1061 -6.27 -19.81 -12.52
CA GLN A 1061 -5.49 -21.01 -12.87
C GLN A 1061 -6.06 -22.27 -12.22
N PHE A 1062 -7.21 -22.73 -12.69
CA PHE A 1062 -7.89 -23.90 -12.15
C PHE A 1062 -8.70 -24.68 -13.19
N CYS A 1063 -9.14 -25.88 -12.84
CA CYS A 1063 -10.23 -26.57 -13.53
C CYS A 1063 -11.16 -27.31 -12.57
N TYR A 1064 -12.44 -27.37 -12.90
CA TYR A 1064 -13.42 -28.24 -12.23
C TYR A 1064 -13.15 -29.71 -12.59
N LEU A 1065 -13.19 -30.58 -11.58
CA LEU A 1065 -13.00 -32.03 -11.73
C LEU A 1065 -14.32 -32.79 -11.92
N ALA A 1066 -15.46 -32.14 -11.68
CA ALA A 1066 -16.80 -32.69 -11.96
C ALA A 1066 -17.63 -31.65 -12.71
N GLU A 1067 -18.50 -32.10 -13.62
CA GLU A 1067 -19.43 -31.21 -14.34
C GLU A 1067 -20.58 -30.74 -13.45
N ASN A 1068 -20.98 -31.57 -12.48
CA ASN A 1068 -22.02 -31.24 -11.53
C ASN A 1068 -21.52 -30.31 -10.41
N VAL A 1069 -22.39 -29.40 -10.02
CA VAL A 1069 -22.24 -28.50 -8.89
C VAL A 1069 -23.36 -28.86 -7.92
N GLU A 1070 -23.02 -29.52 -6.81
CA GLU A 1070 -23.97 -30.27 -5.99
C GLU A 1070 -24.40 -29.46 -4.75
N PRO A 1071 -25.69 -29.54 -4.33
CA PRO A 1071 -26.19 -28.80 -3.18
C PRO A 1071 -25.65 -29.36 -1.85
N CYS A 1072 -25.26 -28.46 -0.94
CA CYS A 1072 -24.63 -28.80 0.33
C CYS A 1072 -25.55 -28.53 1.53
N PHE A 1073 -25.90 -27.26 1.76
CA PHE A 1073 -26.75 -26.80 2.86
C PHE A 1073 -27.89 -25.93 2.32
N ARG A 1074 -29.02 -25.89 3.04
CA ARG A 1074 -30.16 -25.02 2.73
C ARG A 1074 -30.71 -24.39 4.01
N PHE A 1075 -31.10 -23.13 3.91
CA PHE A 1075 -31.73 -22.34 4.96
C PHE A 1075 -32.96 -21.63 4.41
N THR A 1076 -34.00 -21.48 5.23
CA THR A 1076 -35.30 -20.93 4.85
C THR A 1076 -35.75 -19.94 5.92
N HIS A 1077 -36.20 -18.75 5.51
CA HIS A 1077 -36.62 -17.68 6.38
C HIS A 1077 -38.09 -17.29 6.12
N PRO A 1078 -38.91 -17.13 7.17
CA PRO A 1078 -38.57 -17.29 8.59
C PRO A 1078 -38.49 -18.79 8.98
N ASN A 1079 -37.62 -19.12 9.94
CA ASN A 1079 -37.41 -20.50 10.45
C ASN A 1079 -38.57 -20.94 11.36
N LYS A 1080 -39.77 -21.12 10.77
CA LYS A 1080 -41.03 -21.38 11.50
C LYS A 1080 -41.01 -22.62 12.39
N GLU A 1081 -40.19 -23.61 12.04
CA GLU A 1081 -40.09 -24.88 12.77
C GLU A 1081 -39.08 -24.81 13.93
N GLY A 1082 -38.34 -23.71 14.07
CA GLY A 1082 -37.25 -23.61 15.05
C GLY A 1082 -36.14 -24.63 14.80
N SER A 1083 -35.90 -24.98 13.53
CA SER A 1083 -34.90 -25.97 13.16
C SER A 1083 -33.52 -25.49 13.58
N SER A 1084 -32.69 -26.38 14.15
CA SER A 1084 -31.30 -26.05 14.47
C SER A 1084 -30.58 -25.56 13.21
N ASN A 1085 -29.67 -24.59 13.32
CA ASN A 1085 -28.84 -24.15 12.19
C ASN A 1085 -27.56 -25.00 12.00
N SER A 1086 -27.34 -26.00 12.86
CA SER A 1086 -26.28 -27.00 12.67
C SER A 1086 -26.61 -27.88 11.47
N ARG A 1087 -25.64 -28.16 10.61
CA ARG A 1087 -25.82 -28.95 9.37
C ARG A 1087 -24.71 -29.98 9.22
N GLN A 1088 -25.03 -31.11 8.61
CA GLN A 1088 -24.06 -32.08 8.11
C GLN A 1088 -24.49 -32.47 6.70
N SER A 1089 -23.54 -32.53 5.77
CA SER A 1089 -23.76 -33.01 4.41
C SER A 1089 -22.65 -33.95 3.97
N LYS A 1090 -23.01 -34.91 3.12
CA LYS A 1090 -22.10 -35.84 2.45
C LYS A 1090 -22.38 -35.76 0.95
N VAL A 1091 -21.56 -35.00 0.24
CA VAL A 1091 -21.72 -34.70 -1.18
C VAL A 1091 -20.80 -35.63 -1.98
N HIS A 1092 -21.31 -36.25 -3.05
CA HIS A 1092 -20.62 -37.33 -3.76
C HIS A 1092 -20.24 -36.87 -5.16
N PHE A 1093 -18.97 -37.05 -5.54
CA PHE A 1093 -18.45 -36.70 -6.86
C PHE A 1093 -17.75 -37.91 -7.47
N GLU A 1094 -17.95 -38.13 -8.76
CA GLU A 1094 -17.15 -39.05 -9.55
C GLU A 1094 -16.02 -38.23 -10.21
N LEU A 1095 -14.77 -38.46 -9.79
CA LEU A 1095 -13.61 -37.77 -10.32
C LEU A 1095 -13.01 -38.55 -11.49
N PRO A 1096 -12.49 -37.87 -12.53
CA PRO A 1096 -11.85 -38.50 -13.67
C PRO A 1096 -10.55 -39.21 -13.30
N PRO A 1097 -10.08 -40.15 -14.15
CA PRO A 1097 -8.74 -40.70 -14.04
C PRO A 1097 -7.67 -39.62 -14.24
N ASN A 1098 -6.47 -39.86 -13.71
CA ASN A 1098 -5.31 -38.98 -13.78
C ASN A 1098 -5.62 -37.51 -13.47
N CYS A 1099 -6.12 -37.24 -12.26
CA CYS A 1099 -6.35 -35.88 -11.73
C CYS A 1099 -5.69 -35.66 -10.36
N GLU A 1100 -5.62 -34.40 -9.91
CA GLU A 1100 -5.20 -33.98 -8.57
C GLU A 1100 -6.25 -33.09 -7.91
N LEU A 1101 -6.96 -33.62 -6.92
CA LEU A 1101 -7.89 -32.85 -6.10
C LEU A 1101 -7.12 -31.98 -5.10
N MET A 1102 -7.27 -30.65 -5.19
CA MET A 1102 -6.68 -29.70 -4.23
C MET A 1102 -7.66 -29.23 -3.15
N GLY A 1103 -8.95 -29.30 -3.44
CA GLY A 1103 -9.98 -28.63 -2.66
C GLY A 1103 -11.29 -28.51 -3.44
N PHE A 1104 -12.19 -27.69 -2.90
CA PHE A 1104 -13.54 -27.52 -3.43
C PHE A 1104 -13.87 -26.03 -3.61
N SER A 1105 -14.42 -25.69 -4.78
CA SER A 1105 -15.04 -24.40 -5.03
C SER A 1105 -16.47 -24.42 -4.49
N ALA A 1106 -16.83 -23.37 -3.77
CA ALA A 1106 -18.06 -23.23 -3.02
C ALA A 1106 -18.82 -21.99 -3.50
N HIS A 1107 -20.12 -22.15 -3.69
CA HIS A 1107 -21.02 -21.20 -4.31
C HIS A 1107 -22.33 -21.16 -3.52
N PHE A 1108 -23.22 -20.23 -3.84
CA PHE A 1108 -24.58 -20.18 -3.31
C PHE A 1108 -25.59 -19.67 -4.33
N GLU A 1109 -26.86 -20.00 -4.07
CA GLU A 1109 -28.01 -19.42 -4.75
C GLU A 1109 -29.03 -18.99 -3.73
N VAL A 1110 -29.56 -17.78 -3.92
CA VAL A 1110 -30.58 -17.20 -3.06
C VAL A 1110 -31.85 -16.92 -3.84
N ASN A 1111 -32.97 -17.39 -3.30
CA ASN A 1111 -34.30 -17.00 -3.70
C ASN A 1111 -34.69 -15.79 -2.85
N LEU A 1112 -34.76 -14.61 -3.49
CA LEU A 1112 -35.13 -13.37 -2.82
C LEU A 1112 -36.62 -13.36 -2.52
N PHE A 1113 -37.45 -13.54 -3.56
CA PHE A 1113 -38.90 -13.69 -3.45
C PHE A 1113 -39.49 -14.33 -4.72
N LYS A 1114 -40.25 -15.42 -4.57
CA LYS A 1114 -40.90 -16.17 -5.68
C LYS A 1114 -39.89 -16.66 -6.72
N ASP A 1115 -39.88 -16.09 -7.92
CA ASP A 1115 -39.03 -16.51 -9.03
C ASP A 1115 -37.76 -15.64 -9.15
N ILE A 1116 -37.63 -14.61 -8.30
CA ILE A 1116 -36.50 -13.66 -8.32
C ILE A 1116 -35.37 -14.23 -7.47
N CYS A 1117 -34.26 -14.55 -8.13
CA CYS A 1117 -33.09 -15.19 -7.53
C CYS A 1117 -31.79 -14.45 -7.87
N LEU A 1118 -30.77 -14.59 -7.02
CA LEU A 1118 -29.38 -14.27 -7.32
C LEU A 1118 -28.55 -15.55 -7.18
N SER A 1119 -27.50 -15.72 -8.00
CA SER A 1119 -26.72 -16.96 -8.03
C SER A 1119 -25.25 -16.71 -8.38
N THR A 1120 -24.37 -17.34 -7.60
CA THR A 1120 -22.93 -17.47 -7.90
C THR A 1120 -22.58 -18.82 -8.52
N HIS A 1121 -23.59 -19.65 -8.83
CA HIS A 1121 -23.42 -20.99 -9.39
C HIS A 1121 -22.86 -20.92 -10.83
N PRO A 1122 -21.77 -21.63 -11.20
CA PRO A 1122 -21.09 -21.44 -12.49
C PRO A 1122 -22.00 -21.54 -13.73
N LEU A 1123 -22.95 -22.48 -13.74
CA LEU A 1123 -23.89 -22.67 -14.87
C LEU A 1123 -25.13 -21.75 -14.84
N ARG A 1124 -25.36 -20.99 -13.75
CA ARG A 1124 -26.59 -20.21 -13.52
C ARG A 1124 -26.29 -18.83 -12.91
N PHE A 1125 -25.08 -18.34 -13.16
CA PHE A 1125 -24.52 -17.12 -12.60
C PHE A 1125 -25.36 -15.89 -13.02
N THR A 1126 -25.63 -14.97 -12.09
CA THR A 1126 -26.30 -13.70 -12.41
C THR A 1126 -25.36 -12.80 -13.21
N GLU A 1127 -25.71 -12.50 -14.47
CA GLU A 1127 -24.90 -11.63 -15.34
C GLU A 1127 -24.61 -10.27 -14.70
N ASN A 1128 -23.39 -9.76 -14.93
CA ASN A 1128 -22.87 -8.49 -14.38
C ASN A 1128 -22.85 -8.35 -12.84
N MET A 1129 -23.07 -9.44 -12.10
CA MET A 1129 -22.92 -9.47 -10.65
C MET A 1129 -21.43 -9.65 -10.27
N HIS A 1130 -20.95 -8.86 -9.30
CA HIS A 1130 -19.55 -8.84 -8.90
C HIS A 1130 -19.33 -8.85 -7.37
N SER A 1131 -20.40 -8.85 -6.57
CA SER A 1131 -20.36 -8.79 -5.09
C SER A 1131 -19.66 -9.99 -4.43
N TRP A 1132 -19.68 -11.16 -5.07
CA TRP A 1132 -19.17 -12.41 -4.48
C TRP A 1132 -18.32 -13.19 -5.48
N PHE A 1133 -17.03 -13.30 -5.20
CA PHE A 1133 -16.21 -14.37 -5.79
C PHE A 1133 -16.51 -15.72 -5.10
N PRO A 1134 -16.26 -16.86 -5.75
CA PRO A 1134 -16.41 -18.18 -5.12
C PRO A 1134 -15.61 -18.34 -3.82
N ALA A 1135 -16.14 -19.13 -2.90
CA ALA A 1135 -15.39 -19.59 -1.74
C ALA A 1135 -14.51 -20.80 -2.10
N LEU A 1136 -13.40 -20.97 -1.40
CA LEU A 1136 -12.45 -22.07 -1.54
C LEU A 1136 -12.33 -22.82 -0.22
N PHE A 1137 -12.58 -24.13 -0.22
CA PHE A 1137 -12.25 -25.06 0.86
C PHE A 1137 -11.05 -25.92 0.45
N PRO A 1138 -9.81 -25.55 0.82
CA PRO A 1138 -8.62 -26.28 0.42
C PRO A 1138 -8.44 -27.56 1.27
N LEU A 1139 -7.71 -28.53 0.72
CA LEU A 1139 -7.26 -29.72 1.44
C LEU A 1139 -5.79 -29.56 1.85
N ARG A 1140 -5.41 -30.09 3.02
CA ARG A 1140 -4.03 -30.05 3.55
C ARG A 1140 -2.97 -30.69 2.63
N ARG A 1141 -3.39 -31.51 1.66
CA ARG A 1141 -2.53 -32.24 0.71
C ARG A 1141 -3.27 -32.34 -0.63
N LEU A 1142 -2.52 -32.35 -1.73
CA LEU A 1142 -3.03 -32.74 -3.03
C LEU A 1142 -3.31 -34.25 -3.04
N PHE A 1143 -4.52 -34.64 -3.46
CA PHE A 1143 -4.92 -36.05 -3.61
C PHE A 1143 -4.91 -36.42 -5.09
N HIS A 1144 -3.93 -37.22 -5.48
CA HIS A 1144 -3.84 -37.75 -6.84
C HIS A 1144 -4.65 -39.04 -7.00
N PHE A 1145 -5.52 -39.08 -8.02
CA PHE A 1145 -6.27 -40.25 -8.43
C PHE A 1145 -5.84 -40.69 -9.83
N ARG A 1146 -5.49 -41.98 -9.98
CA ARG A 1146 -5.09 -42.60 -11.25
C ARG A 1146 -6.30 -43.08 -12.04
N ASP A 1147 -7.18 -43.81 -11.36
CA ASP A 1147 -8.41 -44.36 -11.91
C ASP A 1147 -9.61 -43.46 -11.55
N THR A 1148 -10.71 -43.60 -12.30
CA THR A 1148 -11.99 -42.94 -11.98
C THR A 1148 -12.39 -43.27 -10.54
N THR A 1149 -12.49 -42.26 -9.68
CA THR A 1149 -12.64 -42.45 -8.23
C THR A 1149 -13.81 -41.66 -7.69
N THR A 1150 -14.73 -42.33 -6.98
CA THR A 1150 -15.77 -41.65 -6.21
C THR A 1150 -15.18 -41.04 -4.94
N VAL A 1151 -15.32 -39.72 -4.79
CA VAL A 1151 -14.94 -38.96 -3.61
C VAL A 1151 -16.18 -38.37 -2.94
N THR A 1152 -16.35 -38.66 -1.66
CA THR A 1152 -17.38 -38.06 -0.82
C THR A 1152 -16.77 -36.91 -0.01
N PHE A 1153 -17.22 -35.69 -0.27
CA PHE A 1153 -16.93 -34.53 0.57
C PHE A 1153 -17.89 -34.49 1.76
N ASN A 1154 -17.32 -34.55 2.97
CA ASN A 1154 -18.06 -34.46 4.22
C ASN A 1154 -17.85 -33.07 4.78
N ILE A 1155 -18.93 -32.34 5.07
CA ILE A 1155 -18.86 -31.01 5.68
C ILE A 1155 -19.92 -30.86 6.75
N HIS A 1156 -19.50 -30.30 7.89
CA HIS A 1156 -20.30 -30.10 9.08
C HIS A 1156 -20.26 -28.62 9.45
N ARG A 1157 -21.41 -27.94 9.42
CA ARG A 1157 -21.58 -26.61 10.01
C ARG A 1157 -21.95 -26.80 11.47
N LYS A 1158 -21.03 -26.48 12.38
CA LYS A 1158 -21.22 -26.58 13.84
C LYS A 1158 -21.41 -25.20 14.46
N ILE A 1159 -22.08 -25.17 15.61
CA ILE A 1159 -22.48 -23.96 16.33
C ILE A 1159 -22.34 -24.23 17.83
N ASP A 1160 -21.96 -23.21 18.59
CA ASP A 1160 -21.99 -23.18 20.05
C ASP A 1160 -22.65 -21.89 20.57
N SER A 1161 -22.34 -21.46 21.80
CA SER A 1161 -22.89 -20.23 22.41
C SER A 1161 -22.29 -18.92 21.87
N ASP A 1162 -21.12 -18.97 21.23
CA ASP A 1162 -20.28 -17.81 20.94
C ASP A 1162 -19.90 -17.71 19.44
N GLY A 1163 -20.20 -18.72 18.63
CA GLY A 1163 -19.94 -18.72 17.20
C GLY A 1163 -20.36 -19.97 16.42
N CYS A 1164 -19.91 -20.02 15.17
CA CYS A 1164 -20.13 -21.09 14.20
C CYS A 1164 -18.83 -21.38 13.43
N TRP A 1165 -18.64 -22.63 12.99
CA TRP A 1165 -17.50 -23.01 12.16
C TRP A 1165 -17.85 -24.18 11.22
N TYR A 1166 -17.04 -24.37 10.19
CA TYR A 1166 -17.09 -25.55 9.34
C TYR A 1166 -15.97 -26.53 9.71
N GLU A 1167 -16.30 -27.81 9.78
CA GLU A 1167 -15.35 -28.92 9.74
C GLU A 1167 -15.55 -29.69 8.43
N TRP A 1168 -14.48 -30.05 7.73
CA TRP A 1168 -14.57 -30.83 6.49
C TRP A 1168 -13.49 -31.89 6.37
N ASN A 1169 -13.82 -32.97 5.64
CA ASN A 1169 -12.85 -33.94 5.13
C ASN A 1169 -13.39 -34.77 3.96
N ILE A 1170 -12.51 -35.49 3.26
CA ILE A 1170 -12.90 -36.39 2.18
C ILE A 1170 -12.86 -37.86 2.60
N GLU A 1171 -13.77 -38.65 2.04
CA GLU A 1171 -13.77 -40.12 2.04
C GLU A 1171 -13.67 -40.58 0.58
N TYR A 1172 -12.77 -41.51 0.26
CA TYR A 1172 -12.60 -42.03 -1.10
C TYR A 1172 -12.19 -43.50 -1.08
N LYS A 1173 -12.43 -44.25 -2.16
CA LYS A 1173 -11.99 -45.64 -2.27
C LYS A 1173 -10.62 -45.74 -2.92
N GLY A 1174 -9.71 -46.47 -2.30
CA GLY A 1174 -8.42 -46.83 -2.88
C GLY A 1174 -8.55 -47.91 -3.96
N SER A 1175 -7.47 -48.13 -4.72
CA SER A 1175 -7.35 -49.20 -5.72
C SER A 1175 -7.39 -50.61 -5.11
N ASP A 1176 -7.25 -50.72 -3.79
CA ASP A 1176 -7.43 -51.94 -3.00
C ASP A 1176 -8.89 -52.19 -2.57
N GLY A 1177 -9.80 -51.28 -2.93
CA GLY A 1177 -11.21 -51.30 -2.56
C GLY A 1177 -11.52 -50.79 -1.14
N GLN A 1178 -10.52 -50.36 -0.37
CA GLN A 1178 -10.74 -49.83 0.99
C GLN A 1178 -11.13 -48.35 0.95
N THR A 1179 -12.12 -47.96 1.77
CA THR A 1179 -12.46 -46.55 1.96
C THR A 1179 -11.41 -45.88 2.86
N THR A 1180 -10.60 -45.00 2.28
CA THR A 1180 -9.69 -44.11 3.00
C THR A 1180 -10.39 -42.80 3.35
N ARG A 1181 -10.05 -42.21 4.49
CA ARG A 1181 -10.61 -40.92 4.96
C ARG A 1181 -9.48 -39.96 5.32
N SER A 1182 -9.56 -38.71 4.88
CA SER A 1182 -8.58 -37.69 5.26
C SER A 1182 -8.79 -37.18 6.69
N GLU A 1183 -7.78 -36.51 7.24
CA GLU A 1183 -7.87 -35.78 8.51
C GLU A 1183 -9.06 -34.79 8.48
N ILE A 1184 -9.71 -34.57 9.63
CA ILE A 1184 -10.74 -33.53 9.78
C ILE A 1184 -10.03 -32.18 9.87
N GLN A 1185 -10.35 -31.28 8.94
CA GLN A 1185 -9.82 -29.93 8.91
C GLN A 1185 -10.70 -29.00 9.77
N ASN A 1186 -10.05 -28.06 10.45
CA ASN A 1186 -10.68 -27.08 11.35
C ASN A 1186 -11.52 -27.71 12.49
N GLU A 1187 -11.06 -28.83 13.06
CA GLU A 1187 -11.72 -29.45 14.22
C GLU A 1187 -11.94 -28.40 15.32
N ARG A 1188 -13.18 -28.30 15.84
CA ARG A 1188 -13.58 -27.34 16.89
C ARG A 1188 -13.39 -25.85 16.54
N GLY A 1189 -13.14 -25.51 15.27
CA GLY A 1189 -12.95 -24.13 14.83
C GLY A 1189 -11.58 -23.54 15.20
N GLU A 1190 -10.58 -24.36 15.52
CA GLU A 1190 -9.25 -23.91 15.99
C GLU A 1190 -8.53 -22.99 14.99
N SER A 1191 -8.83 -23.10 13.69
CA SER A 1191 -8.16 -22.34 12.62
C SER A 1191 -9.04 -21.25 11.99
N GLN A 1192 -10.36 -21.45 11.97
CA GLN A 1192 -11.38 -20.49 11.52
C GLN A 1192 -12.67 -20.66 12.32
N TYR A 1193 -13.14 -19.57 12.93
CA TYR A 1193 -14.33 -19.54 13.77
C TYR A 1193 -15.05 -18.21 13.60
N MET A 1194 -16.31 -18.27 13.16
CA MET A 1194 -17.17 -17.13 12.85
C MET A 1194 -17.91 -16.71 14.12
N LYS A 1195 -17.59 -15.54 14.67
CA LYS A 1195 -18.07 -15.14 16.00
C LYS A 1195 -19.45 -14.50 15.96
N LEU A 1196 -20.25 -14.83 16.96
CA LEU A 1196 -21.55 -14.20 17.23
C LEU A 1196 -21.44 -12.94 18.12
N ARG A 1197 -20.24 -12.56 18.57
CA ARG A 1197 -19.94 -11.45 19.49
C ARG A 1197 -18.64 -10.74 19.13
#